data_AF-A0A1Y6K6V2-F1
#
_entry.id   AF-A0A1Y6K6V2-F1
#
_cell.length_a   1.000
_cell.length_b   1.000
_cell.length_c   1.000
_cell.angle_alpha   90.00
_cell.angle_beta   90.00
_cell.angle_gamma   90.00
#
_symmetry.space_group_name_H-M   'P 1'
#
loop_
_entity.id
_entity.type
_entity.pdbx_description
1 polymer ?
#
loop_
_entity_poly.entity_id
_entity_poly.type
_entity_poly.pdbx_seq_one_letter_code
_entity_poly.pdbx_strand_id
1 'polypeptide(L)'
;MAAARELQRAPLLTFTAIIVALMGLALFAGGLWLAVIGGSLYYVIAGAALLGTAWLLWRRHASALWLYAALLLGTMIWAIWEVGLDFWSLAPRGDVLAPLGIWLLLPFITAHLLGDMRSARWGLVAVLAVAIVVLGASLRGDRFGVNGALPQAAAATAGTDTAPAEAQADWTAYGASNFGTRFSSLKQINADNVKNLQLAWEFQTGDRKGPDDPDEFTNEVTPLKIGDLLYTCSPHQKVFALDAATGKLRWTFDPKIEHHKNFQHMTCRGVAYHETKPGAVDVSGAAAPGECAKRIFLPTNDGRLFALDADSGKPCEGFGDHGQIDLKAGNEITTVGFYEGTSPPVVTDKVVIMAGAVIDNYSNKVPSGAIRGFDVYSGRLLWAFDPGNPDPNEMPSDTHRFTPGSPNGWSVGAADEALGLVYIPLGSSSPDIWAGNRSADNERYDSALVALDIATGKLRWSFQNVHHDLWDMDMPSQPSLVDMPGQDGVVPAIYVPAKTGNIFVLDRRDGHLLVPAPEKPVPQGAAPGDRLSPTQPFSELSFRPRKDLTGAQMWGATMFDQLACRIKFKRLRYEGPFTPPSEQGTLVYPGDFGMFEWGGIAIDPVRKIAIANPQSIPFVSRLVPRGKDNPAAPNSAHPPGTELGVQPMYGTPYGVDLGIFLSPLGIPCMAPPWGSLAAIDLKTNQIVWQHRVGTIRDQAPLPLPFKLGVPMLGGPMVTAGGVAFLSGTMDDYIRAFDIKDGRMLWQDRLPAGGQSTPMTYEVGGRQYVVTVDGGHGSFGTKLGDYVRAYALPGNVASK
;
A
#
# COMPACT_ATOMS: atom_id res chain seq x y z
N MET A 1 46.43 -36.21 -28.71
CA MET A 1 45.41 -36.61 -29.72
C MET A 1 44.40 -37.65 -29.21
N ALA A 2 44.77 -38.64 -28.38
CA ALA A 2 43.82 -39.63 -27.84
C ALA A 2 42.74 -39.04 -26.90
N ALA A 3 43.10 -38.11 -26.01
CA ALA A 3 42.15 -37.41 -25.12
C ALA A 3 41.11 -36.56 -25.87
N ALA A 4 41.48 -36.01 -27.05
CA ALA A 4 40.57 -35.22 -27.88
C ALA A 4 39.54 -36.09 -28.62
N ARG A 5 39.89 -37.33 -28.98
CA ARG A 5 38.97 -38.31 -29.60
C ARG A 5 37.97 -38.91 -28.61
N GLU A 6 38.28 -38.98 -27.31
CA GLU A 6 37.34 -39.44 -26.30
C GLU A 6 36.34 -38.38 -25.84
N LEU A 7 36.67 -37.09 -25.89
CA LEU A 7 35.71 -36.02 -25.59
C LEU A 7 34.52 -36.00 -26.57
N GLN A 8 34.72 -36.46 -27.82
CA GLN A 8 33.65 -36.67 -28.80
C GLN A 8 32.65 -37.77 -28.40
N ARG A 9 32.98 -38.65 -27.43
CA ARG A 9 32.11 -39.76 -27.00
C ARG A 9 31.19 -39.43 -25.81
N ALA A 10 31.36 -38.27 -25.17
CA ALA A 10 30.57 -37.87 -24.01
C ALA A 10 30.09 -36.40 -24.11
N PRO A 11 29.28 -36.05 -25.13
CA PRO A 11 28.88 -34.67 -25.41
C PRO A 11 28.17 -33.99 -24.23
N LEU A 12 27.37 -34.74 -23.47
CA LEU A 12 26.65 -34.24 -22.29
C LEU A 12 27.58 -33.90 -21.12
N LEU A 13 28.67 -34.66 -20.91
CA LEU A 13 29.65 -34.35 -19.87
C LEU A 13 30.42 -33.07 -20.23
N THR A 14 30.86 -32.95 -21.48
CA THR A 14 31.54 -31.75 -21.98
C THR A 14 30.65 -30.52 -21.87
N PHE A 15 29.39 -30.65 -22.32
CA PHE A 15 28.40 -29.59 -22.17
C PHE A 15 28.20 -29.18 -20.70
N THR A 16 28.05 -30.17 -19.81
CA THR A 16 27.92 -29.91 -18.36
C THR A 16 29.15 -29.19 -17.81
N ALA A 17 30.37 -29.63 -18.15
CA ALA A 17 31.60 -28.97 -17.71
C ALA A 17 31.68 -27.51 -18.19
N ILE A 18 31.26 -27.22 -19.42
CA ILE A 18 31.20 -25.85 -19.96
C ILE A 18 30.18 -25.01 -19.19
N ILE A 19 28.97 -25.52 -18.97
CA ILE A 19 27.93 -24.79 -18.24
C ILE A 19 28.37 -24.51 -16.80
N VAL A 20 28.91 -25.50 -16.09
CA VAL A 20 29.43 -25.32 -14.73
C VAL A 20 30.60 -24.33 -14.72
N ALA A 21 31.46 -24.32 -15.73
CA ALA A 21 32.53 -23.33 -15.85
C ALA A 21 31.98 -21.90 -16.06
N LEU A 22 30.98 -21.73 -16.92
CA LEU A 22 30.33 -20.42 -17.14
C LEU A 22 29.63 -19.91 -15.88
N MET A 23 28.91 -20.78 -15.17
CA MET A 23 28.31 -20.46 -13.88
C MET A 23 29.37 -20.08 -12.85
N GLY A 24 30.45 -20.87 -12.75
CA GLY A 24 31.57 -20.59 -11.86
C GLY A 24 32.26 -19.27 -12.15
N LEU A 25 32.50 -18.95 -13.43
CA LEU A 25 33.03 -17.66 -13.89
C LEU A 25 32.12 -16.50 -13.51
N ALA A 26 30.80 -16.62 -13.73
CA ALA A 26 29.85 -15.57 -13.42
C ALA A 26 29.79 -15.28 -11.91
N LEU A 27 29.72 -16.33 -11.08
CA LEU A 27 29.73 -16.19 -9.62
C LEU A 27 31.07 -15.69 -9.10
N PHE A 28 32.19 -16.13 -9.67
CA PHE A 28 33.52 -15.70 -9.26
C PHE A 28 33.74 -14.23 -9.59
N ALA A 29 33.46 -13.81 -10.83
CA ALA A 29 33.62 -12.42 -11.25
C ALA A 29 32.66 -11.47 -10.53
N GLY A 30 31.37 -11.80 -10.46
CA GLY A 30 30.39 -11.01 -9.71
C GLY A 30 30.65 -11.04 -8.21
N GLY A 31 31.11 -12.17 -7.68
CA GLY A 31 31.51 -12.33 -6.28
C GLY A 31 32.73 -11.49 -5.92
N LEU A 32 33.73 -11.40 -6.81
CA LEU A 32 34.88 -10.51 -6.64
C LEU A 32 34.42 -9.06 -6.62
N TRP A 33 33.52 -8.67 -7.52
CA TRP A 33 32.95 -7.32 -7.50
C TRP A 33 32.22 -7.04 -6.19
N LEU A 34 31.34 -7.95 -5.75
CA LEU A 34 30.62 -7.84 -4.49
C LEU A 34 31.59 -7.75 -3.29
N ALA A 35 32.66 -8.55 -3.26
CA ALA A 35 33.67 -8.53 -2.22
C ALA A 35 34.40 -7.19 -2.15
N VAL A 36 34.80 -6.64 -3.30
CA VAL A 36 35.50 -5.34 -3.40
C VAL A 36 34.64 -4.21 -2.83
N ILE A 37 33.33 -4.25 -3.02
CA ILE A 37 32.39 -3.26 -2.46
C ILE A 37 31.87 -3.63 -1.05
N GLY A 38 32.55 -4.52 -0.34
CA GLY A 38 32.27 -4.85 1.07
C GLY A 38 31.07 -5.76 1.29
N GLY A 39 30.75 -6.62 0.32
CA GLY A 39 29.75 -7.68 0.42
C GLY A 39 30.32 -9.06 0.79
N SER A 40 29.51 -10.11 0.56
CA SER A 40 29.85 -11.47 0.98
C SER A 40 30.93 -12.11 0.10
N LEU A 41 31.95 -12.74 0.73
CA LEU A 41 32.95 -13.55 0.05
C LEU A 41 32.42 -14.90 -0.46
N TYR A 42 31.23 -15.30 -0.04
CA TYR A 42 30.63 -16.59 -0.39
C TYR A 42 30.63 -16.84 -1.91
N TYR A 43 30.26 -15.84 -2.72
CA TYR A 43 30.15 -16.02 -4.17
C TYR A 43 31.52 -16.22 -4.85
N VAL A 44 32.60 -15.67 -4.30
CA VAL A 44 33.97 -15.96 -4.75
C VAL A 44 34.32 -17.42 -4.47
N ILE A 45 34.04 -17.89 -3.25
CA ILE A 45 34.30 -19.26 -2.83
C ILE A 45 33.48 -20.25 -3.68
N ALA A 46 32.19 -19.96 -3.86
CA ALA A 46 31.29 -20.78 -4.67
C ALA A 46 31.72 -20.81 -6.15
N GLY A 47 32.06 -19.65 -6.72
CA GLY A 47 32.56 -19.55 -8.09
C GLY A 47 33.86 -20.35 -8.30
N ALA A 48 34.82 -20.22 -7.38
CA ALA A 48 36.07 -20.98 -7.44
C ALA A 48 35.84 -22.50 -7.31
N ALA A 49 34.94 -22.92 -6.41
CA ALA A 49 34.59 -24.33 -6.25
C ALA A 49 33.89 -24.91 -7.49
N LEU A 50 33.00 -24.14 -8.15
CA LEU A 50 32.39 -24.54 -9.42
C LEU A 50 33.43 -24.62 -10.55
N LEU A 51 34.37 -23.68 -10.64
CA LEU A 51 35.47 -23.74 -11.62
C LEU A 51 36.37 -24.96 -11.41
N GLY A 52 36.70 -25.26 -10.15
CA GLY A 52 37.41 -26.49 -9.78
C GLY A 52 36.61 -27.74 -10.16
N THR A 53 35.29 -27.73 -9.92
CA THR A 53 34.41 -28.84 -10.31
C THR A 53 34.38 -29.02 -11.82
N ALA A 54 34.21 -27.94 -12.59
CA ALA A 54 34.23 -27.97 -14.05
C ALA A 54 35.55 -28.51 -14.60
N TRP A 55 36.69 -28.09 -14.03
CA TRP A 55 38.00 -28.59 -14.41
C TRP A 55 38.14 -30.09 -14.13
N LEU A 56 37.66 -30.57 -12.98
CA LEU A 56 37.66 -32.00 -12.64
C LEU A 56 36.73 -32.82 -13.54
N LEU A 57 35.56 -32.28 -13.91
CA LEU A 57 34.65 -32.90 -14.88
C LEU A 57 35.29 -33.00 -16.26
N TRP A 58 35.97 -31.94 -16.71
CA TRP A 58 36.71 -31.93 -17.97
C TRP A 58 37.83 -32.97 -18.00
N ARG A 59 38.49 -33.16 -16.85
CA ARG A 59 39.52 -34.19 -16.62
C ARG A 59 38.93 -35.57 -16.29
N ARG A 60 37.60 -35.71 -16.22
CA ARG A 60 36.87 -36.94 -15.90
C ARG A 60 37.21 -37.55 -14.54
N HIS A 61 37.50 -36.75 -13.50
CA HIS A 61 37.78 -37.29 -12.16
C HIS A 61 36.53 -37.36 -11.27
N ALA A 62 36.35 -38.48 -10.57
CA ALA A 62 35.29 -38.69 -9.58
C ALA A 62 35.29 -37.66 -8.43
N SER A 63 36.46 -37.07 -8.12
CA SER A 63 36.60 -36.02 -7.10
C SER A 63 35.80 -34.75 -7.41
N ALA A 64 35.34 -34.56 -8.66
CA ALA A 64 34.40 -33.50 -9.01
C ALA A 64 33.15 -33.54 -8.12
N LEU A 65 32.62 -34.74 -7.84
CA LEU A 65 31.42 -34.90 -7.01
C LEU A 65 31.69 -34.58 -5.54
N TRP A 66 32.91 -34.85 -5.04
CA TRP A 66 33.30 -34.51 -3.67
C TRP A 66 33.47 -33.00 -3.47
N LEU A 67 34.15 -32.33 -4.40
CA LEU A 67 34.29 -30.87 -4.37
C LEU A 67 32.91 -30.20 -4.45
N TYR A 68 32.04 -30.72 -5.32
CA TYR A 68 30.67 -30.23 -5.45
C TYR A 68 29.83 -30.49 -4.19
N ALA A 69 29.94 -31.67 -3.59
CA ALA A 69 29.25 -32.00 -2.34
C ALA A 69 29.71 -31.09 -1.19
N ALA A 70 31.01 -30.80 -1.10
CA ALA A 70 31.55 -29.86 -0.12
C ALA A 70 31.03 -28.43 -0.35
N LEU A 71 30.96 -27.98 -1.61
CA LEU A 71 30.33 -26.70 -1.97
C LEU A 71 28.87 -26.67 -1.49
N LEU A 72 28.05 -27.64 -1.89
CA LEU A 72 26.63 -27.65 -1.54
C LEU A 72 26.40 -27.71 -0.03
N LEU A 73 27.16 -28.53 0.69
CA LEU A 73 27.08 -28.59 2.16
C LEU A 73 27.49 -27.26 2.80
N GLY A 74 28.60 -26.68 2.35
CA GLY A 74 29.07 -25.36 2.80
C GLY A 74 28.03 -24.27 2.54
N THR A 75 27.37 -24.30 1.37
CA THR A 75 26.27 -23.40 1.03
C THR A 75 25.09 -23.57 1.98
N MET A 76 24.68 -24.79 2.30
CA MET A 76 23.57 -25.02 3.25
C MET A 76 23.91 -24.51 4.64
N ILE A 77 25.13 -24.75 5.13
CA ILE A 77 25.61 -24.25 6.42
C ILE A 77 25.61 -22.72 6.43
N TRP A 78 26.19 -22.09 5.40
CA TRP A 78 26.22 -20.63 5.26
C TRP A 78 24.80 -20.04 5.17
N ALA A 79 23.91 -20.65 4.40
CA ALA A 79 22.54 -20.19 4.21
C ALA A 79 21.76 -20.21 5.53
N ILE A 80 21.83 -21.30 6.28
CA ILE A 80 21.17 -21.41 7.60
C ILE A 80 21.76 -20.41 8.59
N TRP A 81 23.09 -20.22 8.59
CA TRP A 81 23.74 -19.23 9.44
C TRP A 81 23.29 -17.80 9.10
N GLU A 82 23.15 -17.48 7.81
CA GLU A 82 22.84 -16.13 7.35
C GLU A 82 21.35 -15.75 7.48
N VAL A 83 20.43 -16.65 7.11
CA VAL A 83 18.98 -16.36 7.06
C VAL A 83 18.10 -17.28 7.91
N GLY A 84 18.68 -18.30 8.56
CA GLY A 84 17.94 -19.29 9.34
C GLY A 84 17.07 -20.22 8.49
N LEU A 85 16.07 -20.83 9.10
CA LEU A 85 15.15 -21.78 8.48
C LEU A 85 13.87 -21.08 7.96
N ASP A 86 14.03 -20.20 6.99
CA ASP A 86 12.91 -19.63 6.21
C ASP A 86 13.01 -20.11 4.76
N PHE A 87 12.00 -20.81 4.27
CA PHE A 87 12.06 -21.47 2.95
C PHE A 87 12.38 -20.48 1.82
N TRP A 88 11.73 -19.32 1.81
CA TRP A 88 11.87 -18.37 0.72
C TRP A 88 13.22 -17.67 0.76
N SER A 89 13.70 -17.29 1.94
CA SER A 89 15.05 -16.77 2.11
C SER A 89 16.11 -17.79 1.71
N LEU A 90 15.88 -19.08 1.96
CA LEU A 90 16.83 -20.15 1.60
C LEU A 90 16.82 -20.48 0.10
N ALA A 91 15.69 -20.28 -0.60
CA ALA A 91 15.51 -20.75 -1.98
C ALA A 91 16.64 -20.31 -2.94
N PRO A 92 17.02 -19.02 -3.05
CA PRO A 92 18.07 -18.58 -3.98
C PRO A 92 19.46 -19.11 -3.66
N ARG A 93 19.66 -19.66 -2.45
CA ARG A 93 20.95 -20.22 -2.03
C ARG A 93 21.10 -21.67 -2.46
N GLY A 94 19.99 -22.37 -2.76
CA GLY A 94 19.97 -23.80 -3.12
C GLY A 94 19.32 -24.13 -4.46
N ASP A 95 18.54 -23.23 -5.06
CA ASP A 95 17.73 -23.44 -6.26
C ASP A 95 18.51 -23.83 -7.53
N VAL A 96 19.75 -23.40 -7.65
CA VAL A 96 20.63 -23.76 -8.77
C VAL A 96 21.54 -24.92 -8.39
N LEU A 97 22.09 -24.92 -7.18
CA LEU A 97 23.07 -25.92 -6.75
C LEU A 97 22.42 -27.28 -6.43
N ALA A 98 21.25 -27.33 -5.81
CA ALA A 98 20.62 -28.62 -5.53
C ALA A 98 20.21 -29.37 -6.82
N PRO A 99 19.54 -28.74 -7.82
CA PRO A 99 19.23 -29.40 -9.09
C PRO A 99 20.48 -29.76 -9.90
N LEU A 100 21.51 -28.92 -9.90
CA LEU A 100 22.78 -29.25 -10.55
C LEU A 100 23.47 -30.44 -9.86
N GLY A 101 23.38 -30.57 -8.53
CA GLY A 101 23.85 -31.77 -7.82
C GLY A 101 23.13 -33.05 -8.27
N ILE A 102 21.80 -32.99 -8.45
CA ILE A 102 21.01 -34.10 -9.00
C ILE A 102 21.46 -34.41 -10.43
N TRP A 103 21.64 -33.38 -11.27
CA TRP A 103 22.12 -33.53 -12.65
C TRP A 103 23.48 -34.24 -12.70
N LEU A 104 24.41 -33.89 -11.81
CA LEU A 104 25.74 -34.50 -11.72
C LEU A 104 25.70 -35.97 -11.29
N LEU A 105 24.64 -36.43 -10.62
CA LEU A 105 24.44 -37.83 -10.26
C LEU A 105 23.88 -38.69 -11.40
N LEU A 106 23.37 -38.06 -12.47
CA LEU A 106 22.73 -38.81 -13.55
C LEU A 106 23.73 -39.74 -14.27
N PRO A 107 23.28 -40.91 -14.77
CA PRO A 107 24.17 -41.91 -15.34
C PRO A 107 25.03 -41.40 -16.51
N PHE A 108 24.50 -40.50 -17.34
CA PHE A 108 25.23 -39.95 -18.48
C PHE A 108 26.40 -39.03 -18.07
N ILE A 109 26.40 -38.49 -16.84
CA ILE A 109 27.56 -37.81 -16.27
C ILE A 109 28.47 -38.83 -15.59
N THR A 110 27.92 -39.58 -14.64
CA THR A 110 28.72 -40.42 -13.74
C THR A 110 29.35 -41.63 -14.42
N ALA A 111 28.79 -42.16 -15.52
CA ALA A 111 29.37 -43.27 -16.28
C ALA A 111 30.69 -42.91 -16.99
N HIS A 112 30.97 -41.61 -17.14
CA HIS A 112 32.14 -41.10 -17.86
C HIS A 112 33.25 -40.58 -16.91
N LEU A 113 33.08 -40.72 -15.60
CA LEU A 113 34.05 -40.31 -14.59
C LEU A 113 34.90 -41.50 -14.12
N LEU A 114 36.17 -41.23 -13.81
CA LEU A 114 37.20 -42.18 -13.41
C LEU A 114 37.56 -42.02 -11.94
N GLY A 115 37.84 -43.13 -11.25
CA GLY A 115 38.19 -43.19 -9.83
C GLY A 115 37.14 -43.91 -8.98
N ASP A 116 37.19 -43.75 -7.66
CA ASP A 116 36.21 -44.33 -6.74
C ASP A 116 34.85 -43.60 -6.82
N MET A 117 34.04 -44.04 -7.78
CA MET A 117 32.71 -43.50 -8.02
C MET A 117 31.69 -43.88 -6.96
N ARG A 118 31.91 -44.97 -6.21
CA ARG A 118 30.94 -45.41 -5.20
C ARG A 118 30.93 -44.43 -4.04
N SER A 119 32.08 -44.10 -3.48
CA SER A 119 32.17 -43.13 -2.38
C SER A 119 31.73 -41.73 -2.82
N ALA A 120 32.19 -41.27 -3.99
CA ALA A 120 31.87 -39.95 -4.53
C ALA A 120 30.36 -39.75 -4.78
N ARG A 121 29.67 -40.77 -5.32
CA ARG A 121 28.21 -40.74 -5.47
C ARG A 121 27.49 -40.68 -4.13
N TRP A 122 27.87 -41.55 -3.18
CA TRP A 122 27.22 -41.59 -1.87
C TRP A 122 27.47 -40.31 -1.06
N GLY A 123 28.64 -39.68 -1.20
CA GLY A 123 28.92 -38.37 -0.61
C GLY A 123 27.96 -37.29 -1.08
N LEU A 124 27.77 -37.16 -2.40
CA LEU A 124 26.84 -36.18 -2.97
C LEU A 124 25.36 -36.52 -2.65
N VAL A 125 24.98 -37.80 -2.68
CA VAL A 125 23.64 -38.24 -2.26
C VAL A 125 23.35 -37.87 -0.80
N ALA A 126 24.32 -38.07 0.10
CA ALA A 126 24.16 -37.72 1.51
C ALA A 126 23.95 -36.20 1.69
N VAL A 127 24.72 -35.37 0.98
CA VAL A 127 24.56 -33.91 1.04
C VAL A 127 23.24 -33.45 0.44
N LEU A 128 22.79 -34.05 -0.67
CA LEU A 128 21.46 -33.76 -1.24
C LEU A 128 20.34 -34.17 -0.27
N ALA A 129 20.49 -35.29 0.44
CA ALA A 129 19.54 -35.68 1.49
C ALA A 129 19.52 -34.64 2.63
N VAL A 130 20.67 -34.11 3.04
CA VAL A 130 20.74 -32.99 4.00
C VAL A 130 20.02 -31.75 3.47
N ALA A 131 20.27 -31.36 2.21
CA ALA A 131 19.58 -30.23 1.59
C ALA A 131 18.05 -30.42 1.57
N ILE A 132 17.57 -31.62 1.24
CA ILE A 132 16.14 -31.97 1.29
C ILE A 132 15.60 -31.87 2.73
N VAL A 133 16.34 -32.34 3.73
CA VAL A 133 15.94 -32.22 5.14
C VAL A 133 15.85 -30.76 5.57
N VAL A 134 16.82 -29.92 5.17
CA VAL A 134 16.81 -28.48 5.45
C VAL A 134 15.60 -27.80 4.81
N LEU A 135 15.31 -28.10 3.53
CA LEU A 135 14.12 -27.58 2.85
C LEU A 135 12.82 -28.07 3.50
N GLY A 136 12.74 -29.35 3.86
CA GLY A 136 11.57 -29.90 4.55
C GLY A 136 11.36 -29.28 5.94
N ALA A 137 12.44 -28.95 6.64
CA ALA A 137 12.38 -28.25 7.92
C ALA A 137 11.97 -26.78 7.77
N SER A 138 12.45 -26.09 6.73
CA SER A 138 12.13 -24.67 6.50
C SER A 138 10.69 -24.41 6.03
N LEU A 139 9.99 -25.45 5.57
CA LEU A 139 8.55 -25.38 5.24
C LEU A 139 7.63 -25.41 6.47
N ARG A 140 8.14 -25.74 7.66
CA ARG A 140 7.30 -25.94 8.87
C ARG A 140 6.98 -24.65 9.64
N GLY A 141 7.52 -23.49 9.24
CA GLY A 141 7.28 -22.23 9.94
C GLY A 141 7.44 -21.02 9.03
N ASP A 142 6.65 -19.99 9.32
CA ASP A 142 6.83 -18.65 8.76
C ASP A 142 7.64 -17.82 9.76
N ARG A 143 8.92 -17.56 9.47
CA ARG A 143 9.80 -16.80 10.36
C ARG A 143 9.31 -15.37 10.59
N PHE A 144 8.57 -14.82 9.63
CA PHE A 144 8.03 -13.47 9.67
C PHE A 144 6.59 -13.45 10.23
N GLY A 145 6.00 -14.62 10.47
CA GLY A 145 4.68 -14.74 11.08
C GLY A 145 4.73 -14.61 12.59
N VAL A 146 3.76 -13.89 13.16
CA VAL A 146 3.49 -13.88 14.59
C VAL A 146 2.29 -14.79 14.81
N ASN A 147 2.50 -15.92 15.49
CA ASN A 147 1.42 -16.80 15.89
C ASN A 147 0.91 -16.37 17.25
N GLY A 148 -0.37 -16.02 17.32
CA GLY A 148 -1.06 -15.70 18.55
C GLY A 148 -2.56 -15.86 18.34
N ALA A 149 -3.30 -15.73 19.43
CA ALA A 149 -4.75 -15.73 19.40
C ALA A 149 -5.23 -14.59 20.27
N LEU A 150 -6.12 -13.76 19.73
CA LEU A 150 -6.81 -12.76 20.52
C LEU A 150 -7.64 -13.47 21.61
N PRO A 151 -7.73 -12.89 22.82
CA PRO A 151 -8.57 -13.43 23.86
C PRO A 151 -9.98 -13.63 23.32
N GLN A 152 -10.59 -14.77 23.62
CA GLN A 152 -12.00 -14.97 23.28
C GLN A 152 -12.79 -13.95 24.10
N ALA A 153 -13.27 -12.90 23.45
CA ALA A 153 -14.13 -11.94 24.12
C ALA A 153 -15.32 -12.72 24.69
N ALA A 154 -15.52 -12.67 26.02
CA ALA A 154 -16.80 -13.01 26.59
C ALA A 154 -17.84 -12.21 25.79
N ALA A 155 -18.90 -12.85 25.32
CA ALA A 155 -19.98 -12.18 24.61
C ALA A 155 -20.30 -10.90 25.39
N ALA A 156 -19.97 -9.74 24.81
CA ALA A 156 -20.08 -8.49 25.53
C ALA A 156 -21.52 -8.40 26.02
N THR A 157 -21.71 -8.46 27.33
CA THR A 157 -22.96 -8.00 27.94
C THR A 157 -23.17 -6.60 27.40
N ALA A 158 -24.33 -6.37 26.79
CA ALA A 158 -24.74 -5.07 26.27
C ALA A 158 -24.70 -4.04 27.41
N GLY A 159 -23.52 -3.49 27.65
CA GLY A 159 -23.32 -2.26 28.39
C GLY A 159 -23.73 -1.12 27.48
N THR A 160 -24.32 -0.11 28.09
CA THR A 160 -24.74 1.16 27.49
C THR A 160 -23.53 1.98 27.03
N ASP A 161 -22.65 1.42 26.22
CA ASP A 161 -21.64 2.18 25.50
C ASP A 161 -22.36 2.86 24.33
N THR A 162 -22.51 4.17 24.46
CA THR A 162 -23.01 5.10 23.44
C THR A 162 -22.02 5.21 22.28
N ALA A 163 -21.70 4.08 21.64
CA ALA A 163 -21.02 4.09 20.35
C ALA A 163 -22.00 4.71 19.32
N PRO A 164 -21.60 5.78 18.61
CA PRO A 164 -22.45 6.44 17.64
C PRO A 164 -22.85 5.45 16.54
N ALA A 165 -24.03 5.64 15.94
CA ALA A 165 -24.68 4.74 14.98
C ALA A 165 -23.69 4.04 14.02
N GLU A 166 -23.17 2.89 14.44
CA GLU A 166 -22.29 2.03 13.64
C GLU A 166 -23.09 1.42 12.50
N ALA A 167 -22.43 1.04 11.40
CA ALA A 167 -23.08 0.41 10.26
C ALA A 167 -23.85 -0.84 10.70
N GLN A 168 -25.15 -0.66 10.91
CA GLN A 168 -26.13 -1.71 11.10
C GLN A 168 -26.54 -2.18 9.70
N ALA A 169 -27.67 -1.68 9.19
CA ALA A 169 -28.14 -2.02 7.85
C ALA A 169 -27.50 -1.16 6.74
N ASP A 170 -27.05 0.05 7.07
CA ASP A 170 -26.50 1.03 6.13
C ASP A 170 -25.00 1.27 6.37
N TRP A 171 -24.30 1.72 5.32
CA TRP A 171 -22.90 2.12 5.32
C TRP A 171 -22.82 3.52 4.70
N THR A 172 -22.81 4.55 5.55
CA THR A 172 -23.14 5.93 5.15
C THR A 172 -21.93 6.80 4.85
N ALA A 173 -20.72 6.33 5.15
CA ALA A 173 -19.46 7.01 4.84
C ALA A 173 -18.38 6.00 4.46
N TYR A 174 -17.27 6.47 3.86
CA TYR A 174 -16.16 5.64 3.40
C TYR A 174 -15.76 4.56 4.44
N GLY A 175 -15.43 4.97 5.67
CA GLY A 175 -15.05 4.07 6.75
C GLY A 175 -16.22 3.58 7.63
N ALA A 176 -17.38 3.29 7.03
CA ALA A 176 -18.68 2.98 7.65
C ALA A 176 -19.39 4.19 8.28
N SER A 177 -18.66 5.05 8.97
CA SER A 177 -19.11 6.34 9.50
C SER A 177 -17.97 7.37 9.45
N ASN A 178 -18.22 8.61 9.87
CA ASN A 178 -17.19 9.63 10.00
C ASN A 178 -16.10 9.29 11.03
N PHE A 179 -16.27 8.23 11.83
CA PHE A 179 -15.25 7.74 12.78
C PHE A 179 -14.20 6.86 12.11
N GLY A 180 -14.41 6.42 10.86
CA GLY A 180 -13.38 5.73 10.09
C GLY A 180 -12.97 4.35 10.63
N THR A 181 -13.87 3.65 11.35
CA THR A 181 -13.56 2.35 11.96
C THR A 181 -13.64 1.18 10.98
N ARG A 182 -14.35 1.31 9.85
CA ARG A 182 -14.60 0.22 8.88
C ARG A 182 -15.18 -1.03 9.57
N PHE A 183 -15.99 -0.79 10.59
CA PHE A 183 -16.67 -1.83 11.38
C PHE A 183 -18.16 -1.86 11.09
N SER A 184 -18.69 -3.08 10.99
CA SER A 184 -20.12 -3.32 10.97
C SER A 184 -20.56 -4.15 12.16
N SER A 185 -21.67 -3.72 12.77
CA SER A 185 -22.33 -4.45 13.86
C SER A 185 -23.08 -5.71 13.37
N LEU A 186 -23.17 -5.92 12.05
CA LEU A 186 -23.78 -7.10 11.47
C LEU A 186 -22.98 -8.38 11.79
N LYS A 187 -23.72 -9.47 11.99
CA LYS A 187 -23.17 -10.77 12.42
C LYS A 187 -23.85 -11.98 11.76
N GLN A 188 -24.66 -11.74 10.74
CA GLN A 188 -25.30 -12.82 9.98
C GLN A 188 -24.23 -13.68 9.31
N ILE A 189 -23.23 -13.03 8.70
CA ILE A 189 -21.99 -13.65 8.24
C ILE A 189 -21.01 -13.67 9.42
N ASN A 190 -20.51 -14.86 9.76
CA ASN A 190 -19.61 -15.08 10.89
C ASN A 190 -18.62 -16.21 10.58
N ALA A 191 -17.71 -16.48 11.52
CA ALA A 191 -16.61 -17.43 11.33
C ALA A 191 -17.07 -18.86 10.98
N ASP A 192 -18.28 -19.26 11.39
CA ASP A 192 -18.79 -20.62 11.18
C ASP A 192 -19.39 -20.80 9.78
N ASN A 193 -20.01 -19.74 9.23
CA ASN A 193 -20.80 -19.81 8.00
C ASN A 193 -20.21 -19.05 6.81
N VAL A 194 -19.19 -18.22 6.98
CA VAL A 194 -18.57 -17.41 5.90
C VAL A 194 -18.06 -18.27 4.72
N LYS A 195 -17.66 -19.51 4.99
CA LYS A 195 -17.28 -20.50 3.97
C LYS A 195 -18.37 -20.80 2.93
N ASN A 196 -19.63 -20.44 3.23
CA ASN A 196 -20.79 -20.66 2.37
C ASN A 196 -21.16 -19.42 1.55
N LEU A 197 -20.39 -18.33 1.59
CA LEU A 197 -20.65 -17.15 0.78
C LEU A 197 -20.64 -17.49 -0.72
N GLN A 198 -21.58 -16.87 -1.44
CA GLN A 198 -21.73 -16.99 -2.89
C GLN A 198 -21.95 -15.60 -3.50
N LEU A 199 -21.55 -15.43 -4.75
CA LEU A 199 -21.90 -14.24 -5.53
C LEU A 199 -23.42 -14.10 -5.59
N ALA A 200 -23.94 -12.98 -5.08
CA ALA A 200 -25.37 -12.68 -5.03
C ALA A 200 -25.81 -11.84 -6.22
N TRP A 201 -25.02 -10.84 -6.60
CA TRP A 201 -25.21 -10.03 -7.80
C TRP A 201 -23.88 -9.42 -8.23
N GLU A 202 -23.81 -9.00 -9.49
CA GLU A 202 -22.68 -8.33 -10.11
C GLU A 202 -23.19 -7.20 -11.01
N PHE A 203 -22.49 -6.08 -11.03
CA PHE A 203 -22.72 -4.95 -11.91
C PHE A 203 -21.41 -4.57 -12.61
N GLN A 204 -21.48 -4.23 -13.90
CA GLN A 204 -20.36 -3.64 -14.64
C GLN A 204 -20.67 -2.18 -14.94
N THR A 205 -19.76 -1.28 -14.56
CA THR A 205 -19.92 0.16 -14.79
C THR A 205 -19.86 0.53 -16.27
N GLY A 206 -19.21 -0.32 -17.08
CA GLY A 206 -18.90 -0.05 -18.49
C GLY A 206 -17.81 1.02 -18.68
N ASP A 207 -17.22 1.50 -17.58
CA ASP A 207 -16.19 2.52 -17.59
C ASP A 207 -14.80 1.88 -17.65
N ARG A 208 -14.08 2.09 -18.75
CA ARG A 208 -12.83 1.40 -19.05
C ARG A 208 -11.76 2.39 -19.50
N LYS A 209 -10.50 2.04 -19.23
CA LYS A 209 -9.35 2.83 -19.67
C LYS A 209 -9.37 3.07 -21.18
N GLY A 210 -9.42 4.33 -21.57
CA GLY A 210 -9.27 4.84 -22.93
C GLY A 210 -7.80 5.14 -23.29
N PRO A 211 -7.54 5.51 -24.55
CA PRO A 211 -6.18 5.83 -25.03
C PRO A 211 -5.62 7.16 -24.50
N ASP A 212 -6.49 8.07 -24.07
CA ASP A 212 -6.13 9.39 -23.53
C ASP A 212 -6.08 9.41 -22.00
N ASP A 213 -6.30 8.26 -21.35
CA ASP A 213 -6.24 8.12 -19.89
C ASP A 213 -4.79 7.94 -19.42
N PRO A 214 -4.45 8.42 -18.22
CA PRO A 214 -3.14 8.21 -17.64
C PRO A 214 -2.90 6.73 -17.32
N ASP A 215 -1.64 6.37 -17.08
CA ASP A 215 -1.31 5.00 -16.69
C ASP A 215 -1.92 4.61 -15.34
N GLU A 216 -2.04 5.57 -14.43
CA GLU A 216 -2.69 5.41 -13.13
C GLU A 216 -4.23 5.48 -13.21
N PHE A 217 -4.81 4.54 -13.94
CA PHE A 217 -6.25 4.34 -14.00
C PHE A 217 -6.70 3.37 -12.90
N THR A 218 -7.32 3.87 -11.82
CA THR A 218 -7.62 3.07 -10.63
C THR A 218 -9.05 3.25 -10.12
N ASN A 219 -9.71 2.15 -9.76
CA ASN A 219 -10.99 2.21 -9.05
C ASN A 219 -10.83 1.66 -7.63
N GLU A 220 -10.73 2.58 -6.69
CA GLU A 220 -10.40 2.34 -5.28
C GLU A 220 -11.63 2.51 -4.37
N VAL A 221 -12.81 2.57 -4.97
CA VAL A 221 -14.05 2.97 -4.31
C VAL A 221 -14.44 2.04 -3.18
N THR A 222 -14.84 2.64 -2.05
CA THR A 222 -15.70 1.97 -1.08
C THR A 222 -17.14 2.44 -1.31
N PRO A 223 -18.05 1.59 -1.80
CA PRO A 223 -19.43 1.99 -2.02
C PRO A 223 -20.14 2.42 -0.74
N LEU A 224 -21.12 3.31 -0.88
CA LEU A 224 -22.06 3.64 0.20
C LEU A 224 -23.35 2.86 0.01
N LYS A 225 -24.01 2.46 1.10
CA LYS A 225 -25.36 1.88 1.06
C LYS A 225 -26.27 2.63 2.01
N ILE A 226 -27.34 3.21 1.47
CA ILE A 226 -28.36 3.94 2.23
C ILE A 226 -29.74 3.46 1.78
N GLY A 227 -30.55 2.95 2.72
CA GLY A 227 -31.89 2.46 2.41
C GLY A 227 -31.90 1.29 1.43
N ASP A 228 -32.52 1.46 0.25
CA ASP A 228 -32.57 0.47 -0.83
C ASP A 228 -31.50 0.68 -1.91
N LEU A 229 -30.67 1.73 -1.80
CA LEU A 229 -29.70 2.11 -2.82
C LEU A 229 -28.25 1.92 -2.36
N LEU A 230 -27.41 1.50 -3.30
CA LEU A 230 -25.97 1.43 -3.18
C LEU A 230 -25.34 2.40 -4.20
N TYR A 231 -24.47 3.28 -3.74
CA TYR A 231 -23.80 4.30 -4.54
C TYR A 231 -22.33 3.95 -4.71
N THR A 232 -21.86 4.00 -5.96
CA THR A 232 -20.46 3.78 -6.32
C THR A 232 -20.03 4.76 -7.40
N CYS A 233 -18.72 4.91 -7.58
CA CYS A 233 -18.13 5.67 -8.67
C CYS A 233 -17.18 4.80 -9.52
N SER A 234 -16.80 5.31 -10.69
CA SER A 234 -15.77 4.75 -11.56
C SER A 234 -14.58 5.71 -11.73
N PRO A 235 -13.47 5.31 -12.38
CA PRO A 235 -12.29 6.17 -12.55
C PRO A 235 -12.57 7.49 -13.28
N HIS A 236 -13.49 7.52 -14.26
CA HIS A 236 -13.96 8.78 -14.88
C HIS A 236 -14.96 9.56 -14.01
N GLN A 237 -15.05 9.25 -12.71
CA GLN A 237 -15.91 9.91 -11.73
C GLN A 237 -17.41 9.80 -12.06
N LYS A 238 -17.84 8.81 -12.86
CA LYS A 238 -19.27 8.54 -13.08
C LYS A 238 -19.87 7.93 -11.83
N VAL A 239 -21.03 8.41 -11.41
CA VAL A 239 -21.76 7.87 -10.25
C VAL A 239 -22.85 6.92 -10.73
N PHE A 240 -22.99 5.81 -10.01
CA PHE A 240 -24.02 4.81 -10.25
C PHE A 240 -24.77 4.57 -8.93
N ALA A 241 -26.10 4.70 -8.97
CA ALA A 241 -26.96 4.18 -7.92
C ALA A 241 -27.56 2.85 -8.36
N LEU A 242 -27.34 1.83 -7.54
CA LEU A 242 -27.78 0.47 -7.77
C LEU A 242 -28.83 0.10 -6.73
N ASP A 243 -29.81 -0.71 -7.12
CA ASP A 243 -30.66 -1.42 -6.17
C ASP A 243 -29.80 -2.35 -5.31
N ALA A 244 -29.77 -2.12 -4.00
CA ALA A 244 -28.87 -2.82 -3.09
C ALA A 244 -29.16 -4.33 -2.98
N ALA A 245 -30.36 -4.79 -3.30
CA ALA A 245 -30.69 -6.22 -3.22
C ALA A 245 -30.26 -6.97 -4.49
N THR A 246 -30.24 -6.30 -5.64
CA THR A 246 -30.14 -6.94 -6.96
C THR A 246 -28.98 -6.46 -7.84
N GLY A 247 -28.31 -5.35 -7.49
CA GLY A 247 -27.27 -4.72 -8.32
C GLY A 247 -27.80 -4.03 -9.57
N LYS A 248 -29.12 -3.91 -9.74
CA LYS A 248 -29.71 -3.27 -10.92
C LYS A 248 -29.50 -1.76 -10.88
N LEU A 249 -29.01 -1.20 -11.98
CA LEU A 249 -28.85 0.25 -12.14
C LEU A 249 -30.20 0.96 -12.01
N ARG A 250 -30.24 1.99 -11.16
CA ARG A 250 -31.39 2.87 -10.94
C ARG A 250 -31.20 4.19 -11.66
N TRP A 251 -30.04 4.82 -11.48
CA TRP A 251 -29.63 6.01 -12.22
C TRP A 251 -28.12 6.08 -12.34
N THR A 252 -27.64 6.87 -13.30
CA THR A 252 -26.24 7.20 -13.47
C THR A 252 -26.06 8.70 -13.70
N PHE A 253 -24.96 9.25 -13.22
CA PHE A 253 -24.51 10.62 -13.49
C PHE A 253 -23.10 10.57 -14.05
N ASP A 254 -22.86 11.32 -15.13
CA ASP A 254 -21.55 11.43 -15.76
C ASP A 254 -21.11 12.91 -15.71
N PRO A 255 -20.09 13.26 -14.88
CA PRO A 255 -19.63 14.64 -14.71
C PRO A 255 -18.89 15.18 -15.94
N LYS A 256 -18.57 14.32 -16.93
CA LYS A 256 -17.79 14.67 -18.13
C LYS A 256 -16.46 15.34 -17.75
N ILE A 257 -15.66 14.66 -16.92
CA ILE A 257 -14.38 15.23 -16.47
C ILE A 257 -13.45 15.54 -17.64
N GLU A 258 -12.79 16.69 -17.58
CA GLU A 258 -11.65 16.97 -18.43
C GLU A 258 -10.45 16.13 -17.97
N HIS A 259 -9.82 15.40 -18.88
CA HIS A 259 -8.68 14.53 -18.56
C HIS A 259 -7.72 14.41 -19.74
N HIS A 260 -6.50 13.99 -19.45
CA HIS A 260 -5.49 13.66 -20.46
C HIS A 260 -4.43 12.74 -19.84
N LYS A 261 -3.65 12.07 -20.71
CA LYS A 261 -2.67 11.04 -20.35
C LYS A 261 -1.56 11.46 -19.36
N ASN A 262 -1.42 12.76 -19.08
CA ASN A 262 -0.40 13.29 -18.19
C ASN A 262 -0.96 13.59 -16.78
N PHE A 263 -2.23 13.32 -16.52
CA PHE A 263 -2.74 13.29 -15.15
C PHE A 263 -1.90 12.30 -14.36
N GLN A 264 -1.58 12.63 -13.11
CA GLN A 264 -0.93 11.66 -12.23
C GLN A 264 -1.91 10.57 -11.85
N HIS A 265 -3.18 10.92 -11.60
CA HIS A 265 -4.21 9.96 -11.23
C HIS A 265 -5.47 10.06 -12.10
N MET A 266 -6.11 8.92 -12.28
CA MET A 266 -7.53 8.86 -12.64
C MET A 266 -8.18 7.87 -11.70
N THR A 267 -8.59 8.40 -10.54
CA THR A 267 -8.89 7.62 -9.34
C THR A 267 -10.18 8.08 -8.72
N CYS A 268 -11.04 7.12 -8.37
CA CYS A 268 -12.16 7.37 -7.46
C CYS A 268 -12.10 6.46 -6.23
N ARG A 269 -12.07 7.06 -5.04
CA ARG A 269 -12.18 6.34 -3.74
C ARG A 269 -13.58 6.33 -3.14
N GLY A 270 -14.51 7.11 -3.70
CA GLY A 270 -15.92 7.08 -3.35
C GLY A 270 -16.60 8.43 -3.37
N VAL A 271 -17.84 8.41 -2.91
CA VAL A 271 -18.70 9.59 -2.74
C VAL A 271 -19.02 9.78 -1.26
N ALA A 272 -19.53 10.95 -0.90
CA ALA A 272 -20.03 11.20 0.46
C ALA A 272 -21.55 11.44 0.46
N TYR A 273 -22.20 11.23 1.60
CA TYR A 273 -23.66 11.34 1.74
C TYR A 273 -24.06 12.38 2.80
N HIS A 274 -25.18 13.06 2.57
CA HIS A 274 -25.85 13.87 3.58
C HIS A 274 -27.37 13.74 3.47
N GLU A 275 -28.04 13.69 4.62
CA GLU A 275 -29.50 13.78 4.72
C GLU A 275 -29.91 14.95 5.60
N THR A 276 -30.74 15.84 5.03
CA THR A 276 -31.31 16.98 5.76
C THR A 276 -32.23 16.46 6.86
N LYS A 277 -31.85 16.69 8.12
CA LYS A 277 -32.68 16.36 9.29
C LYS A 277 -33.91 17.27 9.38
N PRO A 278 -35.04 16.80 9.92
CA PRO A 278 -36.20 17.67 10.18
C PRO A 278 -35.83 18.87 11.05
N GLY A 279 -36.19 20.07 10.61
CA GLY A 279 -35.86 21.32 11.31
C GLY A 279 -34.38 21.73 11.20
N ALA A 280 -33.62 21.12 10.28
CA ALA A 280 -32.23 21.52 10.02
C ALA A 280 -32.16 22.99 9.59
N VAL A 281 -31.08 23.64 10.02
CA VAL A 281 -30.71 25.00 9.63
C VAL A 281 -29.30 24.99 9.06
N ASP A 282 -29.06 25.86 8.10
CA ASP A 282 -27.73 26.09 7.53
C ASP A 282 -26.79 26.78 8.53
N VAL A 283 -25.57 27.12 8.08
CA VAL A 283 -24.61 27.82 8.95
C VAL A 283 -25.01 29.26 9.31
N SER A 284 -25.92 29.88 8.56
CA SER A 284 -26.46 31.21 8.85
C SER A 284 -27.64 31.18 9.83
N GLY A 285 -28.17 29.98 10.11
CA GLY A 285 -29.37 29.78 10.91
C GLY A 285 -30.67 29.84 10.09
N ALA A 286 -30.58 29.94 8.76
CA ALA A 286 -31.74 29.85 7.87
C ALA A 286 -32.20 28.39 7.75
N ALA A 287 -33.49 28.18 7.53
CA ALA A 287 -34.03 26.83 7.35
C ALA A 287 -33.39 26.15 6.13
N ALA A 288 -33.00 24.87 6.29
CA ALA A 288 -32.43 24.08 5.21
C ALA A 288 -33.40 24.02 4.01
N PRO A 289 -32.89 24.07 2.77
CA PRO A 289 -33.74 23.97 1.59
C PRO A 289 -34.40 22.60 1.51
N GLY A 290 -35.66 22.57 1.05
CA GLY A 290 -36.41 21.33 0.86
C GLY A 290 -36.01 20.55 -0.39
N GLU A 291 -35.37 21.20 -1.37
CA GLU A 291 -34.78 20.54 -2.54
C GLU A 291 -33.57 19.69 -2.13
N CYS A 292 -33.37 18.57 -2.81
CA CYS A 292 -32.19 17.72 -2.63
C CYS A 292 -31.99 17.28 -1.18
N ALA A 293 -33.07 16.96 -0.44
CA ALA A 293 -32.96 16.63 0.98
C ALA A 293 -31.93 15.53 1.27
N LYS A 294 -31.72 14.61 0.33
CA LYS A 294 -30.64 13.60 0.36
C LYS A 294 -29.63 13.91 -0.74
N ARG A 295 -28.35 14.02 -0.38
CA ARG A 295 -27.27 14.46 -1.26
C ARG A 295 -26.18 13.42 -1.37
N ILE A 296 -25.65 13.26 -2.57
CA ILE A 296 -24.40 12.57 -2.86
C ILE A 296 -23.39 13.63 -3.30
N PHE A 297 -22.25 13.70 -2.64
CA PHE A 297 -21.15 14.59 -2.99
C PHE A 297 -20.06 13.82 -3.75
N LEU A 298 -19.70 14.35 -4.92
CA LEU A 298 -18.73 13.75 -5.85
C LEU A 298 -17.60 14.75 -6.15
N PRO A 299 -16.41 14.55 -5.58
CA PRO A 299 -15.22 15.32 -5.97
C PRO A 299 -14.61 14.75 -7.26
N THR A 300 -14.08 15.57 -8.17
CA THR A 300 -13.54 15.10 -9.46
C THR A 300 -12.06 15.44 -9.67
N ASN A 301 -11.37 14.63 -10.48
CA ASN A 301 -9.96 14.81 -10.83
C ASN A 301 -9.65 16.09 -11.63
N ASP A 302 -10.66 16.73 -12.24
CA ASP A 302 -10.53 18.05 -12.88
C ASP A 302 -10.78 19.24 -11.93
N GLY A 303 -10.89 18.95 -10.63
CA GLY A 303 -10.97 19.95 -9.57
C GLY A 303 -12.36 20.57 -9.45
N ARG A 304 -13.42 19.75 -9.45
CA ARG A 304 -14.79 20.17 -9.12
C ARG A 304 -15.35 19.35 -7.97
N LEU A 305 -16.39 19.86 -7.32
CA LEU A 305 -17.21 19.10 -6.38
C LEU A 305 -18.67 19.26 -6.76
N PHE A 306 -19.35 18.15 -7.02
CA PHE A 306 -20.78 18.09 -7.32
C PHE A 306 -21.60 17.73 -6.09
N ALA A 307 -22.81 18.26 -6.01
CA ALA A 307 -23.88 17.77 -5.14
C ALA A 307 -25.02 17.23 -6.01
N LEU A 308 -25.37 15.97 -5.80
CA LEU A 308 -26.41 15.27 -6.56
C LEU A 308 -27.55 14.86 -5.63
N ASP A 309 -28.79 14.94 -6.10
CA ASP A 309 -29.93 14.33 -5.43
C ASP A 309 -29.73 12.81 -5.35
N ALA A 310 -29.77 12.24 -4.16
CA ALA A 310 -29.45 10.84 -3.94
C ALA A 310 -30.46 9.87 -4.60
N ASP A 311 -31.70 10.31 -4.80
CA ASP A 311 -32.77 9.47 -5.33
C ASP A 311 -32.82 9.49 -6.87
N SER A 312 -32.44 10.61 -7.50
CA SER A 312 -32.54 10.81 -8.95
C SER A 312 -31.22 10.99 -9.70
N GLY A 313 -30.12 11.30 -9.00
CA GLY A 313 -28.81 11.58 -9.58
C GLY A 313 -28.69 12.93 -10.28
N LYS A 314 -29.70 13.79 -10.19
CA LYS A 314 -29.67 15.13 -10.78
C LYS A 314 -28.81 16.06 -9.92
N PRO A 315 -28.03 16.98 -10.53
CA PRO A 315 -27.37 18.05 -9.78
C PRO A 315 -28.37 18.84 -8.93
N CYS A 316 -27.98 19.18 -7.71
CA CYS A 316 -28.77 20.01 -6.80
C CYS A 316 -28.66 21.47 -7.22
N GLU A 317 -29.72 22.04 -7.79
CA GLU A 317 -29.66 23.36 -8.46
C GLU A 317 -29.17 24.47 -7.52
N GLY A 318 -29.53 24.38 -6.23
CA GLY A 318 -29.14 25.36 -5.22
C GLY A 318 -27.68 25.26 -4.72
N PHE A 319 -26.89 24.28 -5.16
CA PHE A 319 -25.52 24.09 -4.69
C PHE A 319 -24.51 24.69 -5.68
N GLY A 320 -23.78 25.74 -5.27
CA GLY A 320 -22.76 26.38 -6.09
C GLY A 320 -23.33 26.95 -7.40
N ASP A 321 -22.66 26.64 -8.50
CA ASP A 321 -23.10 26.92 -9.86
C ASP A 321 -23.85 25.71 -10.43
N HIS A 322 -25.18 25.68 -10.26
CA HIS A 322 -26.07 24.63 -10.78
C HIS A 322 -25.66 23.19 -10.40
N GLY A 323 -25.32 22.99 -9.13
CA GLY A 323 -24.99 21.68 -8.55
C GLY A 323 -23.50 21.35 -8.47
N GLN A 324 -22.61 22.30 -8.80
CA GLN A 324 -21.16 22.12 -8.69
C GLN A 324 -20.43 23.36 -8.17
N ILE A 325 -19.24 23.14 -7.59
CA ILE A 325 -18.29 24.21 -7.25
C ILE A 325 -16.92 23.92 -7.87
N ASP A 326 -16.17 24.98 -8.18
CA ASP A 326 -14.78 24.87 -8.67
C ASP A 326 -13.80 24.81 -7.49
N LEU A 327 -13.13 23.67 -7.34
CA LEU A 327 -12.10 23.46 -6.32
C LEU A 327 -10.75 24.07 -6.73
N LYS A 328 -10.63 24.67 -7.91
CA LYS A 328 -9.41 25.42 -8.28
C LYS A 328 -9.49 26.88 -7.83
N ALA A 329 -10.69 27.38 -7.50
CA ALA A 329 -10.89 28.74 -7.05
C ALA A 329 -10.02 29.10 -5.83
N GLY A 330 -9.37 30.27 -5.89
CA GLY A 330 -8.44 30.77 -4.87
C GLY A 330 -6.96 30.43 -5.13
N ASN A 331 -6.67 29.46 -5.99
CA ASN A 331 -5.29 29.14 -6.39
C ASN A 331 -4.77 30.09 -7.49
N GLU A 332 -3.47 30.35 -7.47
CA GLU A 332 -2.77 30.98 -8.62
C GLU A 332 -2.62 29.99 -9.78
N ILE A 333 -2.29 28.74 -9.47
CA ILE A 333 -2.07 27.67 -10.45
C ILE A 333 -3.34 26.85 -10.56
N THR A 334 -3.94 26.82 -11.75
CA THR A 334 -5.24 26.18 -12.02
C THR A 334 -5.16 25.17 -13.16
N THR A 335 -3.96 24.67 -13.46
CA THR A 335 -3.73 23.64 -14.48
C THR A 335 -4.57 22.40 -14.16
N VAL A 336 -5.37 21.98 -15.13
CA VAL A 336 -6.24 20.80 -15.02
C VAL A 336 -5.38 19.54 -14.78
N GLY A 337 -5.77 18.73 -13.80
CA GLY A 337 -5.02 17.54 -13.35
C GLY A 337 -3.92 17.82 -12.31
N PHE A 338 -3.68 19.07 -11.90
CA PHE A 338 -2.71 19.38 -10.84
C PHE A 338 -3.32 19.41 -9.45
N TYR A 339 -4.65 19.59 -9.36
CA TYR A 339 -5.42 19.42 -8.14
C TYR A 339 -6.54 18.43 -8.44
N GLU A 340 -6.56 17.31 -7.71
CA GLU A 340 -7.42 16.18 -8.02
C GLU A 340 -8.26 15.76 -6.81
N GLY A 341 -9.59 15.73 -6.98
CA GLY A 341 -10.53 15.22 -5.99
C GLY A 341 -10.61 13.69 -5.99
N THR A 342 -9.53 13.00 -5.62
CA THR A 342 -9.44 11.53 -5.65
C THR A 342 -10.23 10.84 -4.53
N SER A 343 -10.42 11.52 -3.40
CA SER A 343 -11.08 11.02 -2.18
C SER A 343 -12.37 11.78 -1.85
N PRO A 344 -13.41 11.11 -1.30
CA PRO A 344 -14.64 11.79 -0.89
C PRO A 344 -14.39 12.81 0.24
N PRO A 345 -15.15 13.92 0.27
CA PRO A 345 -15.05 14.89 1.36
C PRO A 345 -15.60 14.32 2.68
N VAL A 346 -15.22 14.94 3.79
CA VAL A 346 -15.92 14.73 5.07
C VAL A 346 -17.18 15.59 5.07
N VAL A 347 -18.34 14.97 5.33
CA VAL A 347 -19.62 15.68 5.35
C VAL A 347 -20.24 15.57 6.73
N THR A 348 -20.59 16.73 7.27
CA THR A 348 -21.23 16.90 8.59
C THR A 348 -22.68 17.35 8.41
N ASP A 349 -23.38 17.66 9.51
CA ASP A 349 -24.72 18.22 9.44
C ASP A 349 -24.80 19.58 8.71
N LYS A 350 -23.69 20.34 8.62
CA LYS A 350 -23.69 21.72 8.09
C LYS A 350 -22.58 22.04 7.11
N VAL A 351 -21.47 21.31 7.17
CA VAL A 351 -20.24 21.63 6.42
C VAL A 351 -19.78 20.43 5.62
N VAL A 352 -19.44 20.66 4.35
CA VAL A 352 -18.70 19.74 3.49
C VAL A 352 -17.24 20.19 3.49
N ILE A 353 -16.35 19.32 3.93
CA ILE A 353 -14.93 19.61 4.14
C ILE A 353 -14.13 18.85 3.09
N MET A 354 -13.50 19.59 2.18
CA MET A 354 -12.77 19.05 1.04
C MET A 354 -11.29 19.36 1.15
N ALA A 355 -10.48 18.31 1.02
CA ALA A 355 -9.06 18.34 0.74
C ALA A 355 -8.83 17.52 -0.55
N GLY A 356 -7.71 17.72 -1.24
CA GLY A 356 -7.45 17.05 -2.51
C GLY A 356 -5.98 16.71 -2.70
N ALA A 357 -5.73 15.83 -3.66
CA ALA A 357 -4.37 15.52 -4.11
C ALA A 357 -3.83 16.68 -4.93
N VAL A 358 -2.54 16.94 -4.80
CA VAL A 358 -1.80 17.89 -5.64
C VAL A 358 -0.69 17.13 -6.31
N ILE A 359 -0.45 17.37 -7.60
CA ILE A 359 0.53 16.61 -8.38
C ILE A 359 1.92 16.56 -7.71
N ASP A 360 2.40 15.35 -7.50
CA ASP A 360 3.66 15.08 -6.81
C ASP A 360 4.84 15.27 -7.75
N ASN A 361 5.95 15.73 -7.18
CA ASN A 361 7.28 15.79 -7.81
C ASN A 361 7.34 16.38 -9.23
N TYR A 362 6.33 17.09 -9.69
CA TYR A 362 6.32 17.73 -11.00
C TYR A 362 7.07 19.06 -10.94
N SER A 363 6.77 19.89 -9.94
CA SER A 363 7.26 21.26 -9.84
C SER A 363 7.09 21.79 -8.42
N ASN A 364 7.94 22.72 -8.00
CA ASN A 364 7.71 23.53 -6.78
C ASN A 364 6.66 24.64 -6.97
N LYS A 365 6.05 24.71 -8.16
CA LYS A 365 4.93 25.58 -8.50
C LYS A 365 3.76 24.71 -8.94
N VAL A 366 3.00 24.24 -7.97
CA VAL A 366 1.75 23.50 -8.12
C VAL A 366 0.66 24.18 -7.27
N PRO A 367 -0.64 23.85 -7.43
CA PRO A 367 -1.70 24.39 -6.59
C PRO A 367 -1.43 24.21 -5.09
N SER A 368 -2.13 24.98 -4.27
CA SER A 368 -2.15 24.79 -2.83
C SER A 368 -2.89 23.51 -2.45
N GLY A 369 -2.43 22.85 -1.39
CA GLY A 369 -3.13 21.76 -0.73
C GLY A 369 -4.27 22.20 0.20
N ALA A 370 -4.71 23.47 0.12
CA ALA A 370 -5.68 24.07 1.03
C ALA A 370 -6.95 23.22 1.25
N ILE A 371 -7.27 23.04 2.54
CA ILE A 371 -8.49 22.38 3.02
C ILE A 371 -9.59 23.43 3.10
N ARG A 372 -10.79 23.11 2.64
CA ARG A 372 -11.89 24.07 2.55
C ARG A 372 -13.18 23.53 3.11
N GLY A 373 -13.87 24.35 3.89
CA GLY A 373 -15.22 24.08 4.39
C GLY A 373 -16.25 24.86 3.59
N PHE A 374 -17.26 24.14 3.09
CA PHE A 374 -18.37 24.71 2.33
C PHE A 374 -19.68 24.45 3.07
N ASP A 375 -20.63 25.37 2.96
CA ASP A 375 -21.99 25.13 3.43
C ASP A 375 -22.61 23.94 2.68
N VAL A 376 -23.15 22.98 3.42
CA VAL A 376 -23.63 21.69 2.88
C VAL A 376 -24.80 21.85 1.90
N TYR A 377 -25.52 22.96 1.95
CA TYR A 377 -26.69 23.20 1.10
C TYR A 377 -26.36 24.06 -0.11
N SER A 378 -25.68 25.18 0.12
CA SER A 378 -25.41 26.20 -0.90
C SER A 378 -24.07 26.05 -1.61
N GLY A 379 -23.13 25.26 -1.07
CA GLY A 379 -21.77 25.17 -1.60
C GLY A 379 -20.93 26.44 -1.41
N ARG A 380 -21.43 27.42 -0.65
CA ARG A 380 -20.70 28.65 -0.35
C ARG A 380 -19.47 28.34 0.52
N LEU A 381 -18.30 28.84 0.13
CA LEU A 381 -17.08 28.75 0.93
C LEU A 381 -17.28 29.47 2.28
N LEU A 382 -17.03 28.75 3.37
CA LEU A 382 -17.17 29.24 4.74
C LEU A 382 -15.82 29.62 5.34
N TRP A 383 -14.83 28.76 5.14
CA TRP A 383 -13.48 28.91 5.65
C TRP A 383 -12.51 28.13 4.76
N ALA A 384 -11.24 28.53 4.81
CA ALA A 384 -10.12 27.79 4.26
C ALA A 384 -9.07 27.54 5.37
N PHE A 385 -8.28 26.49 5.20
CA PHE A 385 -7.05 26.22 5.94
C PHE A 385 -5.95 25.92 4.92
N ASP A 386 -5.09 26.90 4.66
CA ASP A 386 -3.93 26.75 3.79
C ASP A 386 -2.67 26.48 4.63
N PRO A 387 -2.15 25.23 4.61
CA PRO A 387 -1.04 24.85 5.49
C PRO A 387 0.27 25.58 5.16
N GLY A 388 0.39 26.23 4.01
CA GLY A 388 1.57 27.01 3.64
C GLY A 388 1.45 28.51 3.91
N ASN A 389 0.34 29.00 4.46
CA ASN A 389 0.15 30.41 4.78
C ASN A 389 0.51 30.71 6.25
N PRO A 390 1.27 31.78 6.57
CA PRO A 390 1.47 32.27 7.94
C PRO A 390 0.19 32.46 8.75
N ASP A 391 -0.89 32.93 8.10
CA ASP A 391 -2.27 32.88 8.59
C ASP A 391 -3.05 31.82 7.80
N PRO A 392 -3.12 30.56 8.28
CA PRO A 392 -3.74 29.48 7.54
C PRO A 392 -5.22 29.73 7.20
N ASN A 393 -5.92 30.58 7.96
CA ASN A 393 -7.34 30.85 7.76
C ASN A 393 -7.61 32.11 6.93
N GLU A 394 -6.59 32.72 6.32
CA GLU A 394 -6.77 33.82 5.39
C GLU A 394 -7.59 33.37 4.17
N MET A 395 -8.69 34.08 3.91
CA MET A 395 -9.61 33.74 2.82
C MET A 395 -9.11 34.31 1.49
N PRO A 396 -9.31 33.59 0.36
CA PRO A 396 -8.95 34.12 -0.96
C PRO A 396 -9.73 35.40 -1.27
N SER A 397 -9.05 36.36 -1.90
CA SER A 397 -9.60 37.68 -2.28
C SER A 397 -8.97 38.18 -3.57
N ASP A 398 -9.27 39.39 -4.03
CA ASP A 398 -8.63 39.94 -5.24
C ASP A 398 -7.11 40.10 -5.10
N THR A 399 -6.61 40.25 -3.86
CA THR A 399 -5.19 40.45 -3.55
C THR A 399 -4.53 39.25 -2.88
N HIS A 400 -5.30 38.26 -2.46
CA HIS A 400 -4.80 37.06 -1.77
C HIS A 400 -5.14 35.79 -2.56
N ARG A 401 -4.14 34.91 -2.71
CA ARG A 401 -4.23 33.58 -3.31
C ARG A 401 -3.61 32.58 -2.36
N PHE A 402 -4.08 31.34 -2.40
CA PHE A 402 -3.47 30.27 -1.63
C PHE A 402 -2.01 30.03 -2.04
N THR A 403 -1.19 29.64 -1.07
CA THR A 403 0.24 29.38 -1.18
C THR A 403 0.49 28.18 -2.11
N PRO A 404 1.18 28.37 -3.25
CA PRO A 404 1.56 27.28 -4.14
C PRO A 404 2.37 26.19 -3.43
N GLY A 405 2.06 24.92 -3.71
CA GLY A 405 2.82 23.77 -3.21
C GLY A 405 2.75 23.56 -1.69
N SER A 406 1.73 24.10 -1.01
CA SER A 406 1.51 23.76 0.41
C SER A 406 1.10 22.29 0.58
N PRO A 407 1.34 21.68 1.76
CA PRO A 407 1.02 20.27 2.00
C PRO A 407 -0.42 19.92 1.65
N ASN A 408 -0.63 18.82 0.93
CA ASN A 408 -1.95 18.41 0.46
C ASN A 408 -2.62 17.38 1.41
N GLY A 409 -3.93 17.20 1.27
CA GLY A 409 -4.70 16.20 2.00
C GLY A 409 -5.44 15.31 1.00
N TRP A 410 -4.72 14.36 0.42
CA TRP A 410 -5.24 13.52 -0.67
C TRP A 410 -6.14 12.37 -0.22
N SER A 411 -6.14 12.04 1.08
CA SER A 411 -6.92 10.94 1.66
C SER A 411 -8.22 11.41 2.35
N VAL A 412 -9.03 10.45 2.81
CA VAL A 412 -10.30 10.71 3.49
C VAL A 412 -10.03 11.17 4.93
N GLY A 413 -10.72 12.21 5.39
CA GLY A 413 -10.67 12.66 6.80
C GLY A 413 -11.63 11.92 7.74
N ALA A 414 -11.46 12.11 9.04
CA ALA A 414 -12.41 11.64 10.07
C ALA A 414 -13.03 12.81 10.81
N ALA A 415 -14.22 12.67 11.39
CA ALA A 415 -14.85 13.72 12.18
C ALA A 415 -15.56 13.19 13.42
N ASP A 416 -15.46 13.99 14.49
CA ASP A 416 -16.21 13.84 15.73
C ASP A 416 -17.04 15.12 15.93
N GLU A 417 -18.27 15.12 15.43
CA GLU A 417 -19.17 16.27 15.52
C GLU A 417 -19.54 16.64 16.96
N ALA A 418 -19.45 15.70 17.90
CA ALA A 418 -19.67 15.97 19.32
C ALA A 418 -18.54 16.82 19.92
N LEU A 419 -17.32 16.65 19.43
CA LEU A 419 -16.17 17.50 19.76
C LEU A 419 -16.09 18.76 18.87
N GLY A 420 -16.85 18.81 17.78
CA GLY A 420 -16.76 19.85 16.76
C GLY A 420 -15.45 19.79 15.96
N LEU A 421 -14.84 18.61 15.84
CA LEU A 421 -13.50 18.44 15.25
C LEU A 421 -13.52 17.56 14.00
N VAL A 422 -12.76 17.99 12.98
CA VAL A 422 -12.37 17.17 11.83
C VAL A 422 -10.87 16.92 11.88
N TYR A 423 -10.44 15.72 11.52
CA TYR A 423 -9.05 15.28 11.49
C TYR A 423 -8.67 14.97 10.04
N ILE A 424 -7.79 15.79 9.47
CA ILE A 424 -7.33 15.67 8.09
C ILE A 424 -5.87 15.24 8.08
N PRO A 425 -5.56 14.04 7.56
CA PRO A 425 -4.18 13.62 7.38
C PRO A 425 -3.59 14.32 6.14
N LEU A 426 -2.35 14.78 6.25
CA LEU A 426 -1.62 15.50 5.21
C LEU A 426 -0.44 14.70 4.70
N GLY A 427 -0.15 14.90 3.43
CA GLY A 427 1.08 14.45 2.79
C GLY A 427 2.15 15.53 2.75
N SER A 428 3.12 15.32 1.85
CA SER A 428 4.24 16.22 1.64
C SER A 428 3.88 17.45 0.77
N SER A 429 4.64 18.54 0.97
CA SER A 429 4.74 19.68 0.08
C SER A 429 5.55 19.33 -1.16
N SER A 430 4.96 19.44 -2.35
CA SER A 430 5.62 19.13 -3.62
C SER A 430 6.76 20.10 -3.96
N PRO A 431 7.93 19.62 -4.43
CA PRO A 431 8.30 18.21 -4.61
C PRO A 431 8.66 17.48 -3.31
N ASP A 432 8.40 16.18 -3.26
CA ASP A 432 8.50 15.39 -2.02
C ASP A 432 9.89 14.89 -1.71
N ILE A 433 10.75 14.75 -2.73
CA ILE A 433 12.05 14.07 -2.57
C ILE A 433 13.22 15.06 -2.35
N TRP A 434 13.00 16.35 -2.61
CA TRP A 434 13.98 17.40 -2.34
C TRP A 434 13.24 18.67 -1.91
N ALA A 435 13.55 19.18 -0.72
CA ALA A 435 12.78 20.22 -0.04
C ALA A 435 13.62 21.44 0.36
N GLY A 436 14.79 21.64 -0.26
CA GLY A 436 15.71 22.73 0.11
C GLY A 436 15.15 24.14 -0.10
N ASN A 437 14.11 24.29 -0.93
CA ASN A 437 13.38 25.55 -1.15
C ASN A 437 12.11 25.68 -0.30
N ARG A 438 11.77 24.68 0.52
CA ARG A 438 10.54 24.67 1.33
C ARG A 438 10.67 25.65 2.49
N SER A 439 9.72 26.59 2.55
CA SER A 439 9.63 27.64 3.56
C SER A 439 9.31 27.06 4.95
N ALA A 440 9.54 27.82 6.02
CA ALA A 440 9.17 27.39 7.36
C ALA A 440 7.64 27.19 7.52
N ASP A 441 6.84 27.95 6.78
CA ASP A 441 5.38 27.84 6.81
C ASP A 441 4.92 26.55 6.13
N ASN A 442 5.46 26.21 4.95
CA ASN A 442 5.15 24.95 4.27
C ASN A 442 5.54 23.73 5.13
N GLU A 443 6.61 23.82 5.93
CA GLU A 443 7.04 22.71 6.80
C GLU A 443 6.19 22.47 8.03
N ARG A 444 5.43 23.49 8.45
CA ARG A 444 4.74 23.49 9.73
C ARG A 444 3.74 22.35 9.86
N TYR A 445 3.18 21.90 8.73
CA TYR A 445 2.18 20.83 8.67
C TYR A 445 2.48 19.81 7.57
N ASP A 446 3.72 19.73 7.10
CA ASP A 446 4.19 18.71 6.16
C ASP A 446 4.13 17.32 6.82
N SER A 447 3.58 16.30 6.14
CA SER A 447 3.43 14.93 6.69
C SER A 447 2.91 14.93 8.13
N ALA A 448 1.71 15.47 8.30
CA ALA A 448 1.09 15.73 9.60
C ALA A 448 -0.41 15.41 9.64
N LEU A 449 -0.93 15.18 10.83
CA LEU A 449 -2.35 15.21 11.11
C LEU A 449 -2.72 16.60 11.62
N VAL A 450 -3.74 17.22 11.02
CA VAL A 450 -4.33 18.46 11.56
C VAL A 450 -5.73 18.20 12.09
N ALA A 451 -6.01 18.72 13.29
CA ALA A 451 -7.36 18.76 13.85
C ALA A 451 -7.91 20.18 13.73
N LEU A 452 -8.99 20.34 12.99
CA LEU A 452 -9.63 21.62 12.72
C LEU A 452 -11.01 21.67 13.36
N ASP A 453 -11.40 22.86 13.81
CA ASP A 453 -12.78 23.15 14.18
C ASP A 453 -13.69 23.10 12.94
N ILE A 454 -14.73 22.27 12.97
CA ILE A 454 -15.62 22.01 11.82
C ILE A 454 -16.27 23.31 11.31
N ALA A 455 -16.70 24.19 12.22
CA ALA A 455 -17.47 25.38 11.87
C ALA A 455 -16.60 26.49 11.30
N THR A 456 -15.34 26.58 11.73
CA THR A 456 -14.47 27.74 11.47
C THR A 456 -13.19 27.43 10.71
N GLY A 457 -12.81 26.15 10.59
CA GLY A 457 -11.54 25.74 9.97
C GLY A 457 -10.31 26.06 10.80
N LYS A 458 -10.47 26.58 12.02
CA LYS A 458 -9.34 26.97 12.87
C LYS A 458 -8.63 25.74 13.41
N LEU A 459 -7.29 25.79 13.40
CA LEU A 459 -6.47 24.75 14.01
C LEU A 459 -6.75 24.62 15.50
N ARG A 460 -6.95 23.39 15.95
CA ARG A 460 -7.07 23.01 17.36
C ARG A 460 -5.79 22.39 17.87
N TRP A 461 -5.23 21.46 17.10
CA TRP A 461 -3.92 20.87 17.33
C TRP A 461 -3.40 20.23 16.03
N SER A 462 -2.10 19.97 15.96
CA SER A 462 -1.49 19.17 14.88
C SER A 462 -0.45 18.22 15.45
N PHE A 463 -0.16 17.15 14.70
CA PHE A 463 0.87 16.17 15.02
C PHE A 463 1.63 15.78 13.74
N GLN A 464 2.94 16.00 13.69
CA GLN A 464 3.79 15.69 12.53
C GLN A 464 4.47 14.33 12.71
N ASN A 465 4.39 13.43 11.72
CA ASN A 465 5.09 12.12 11.78
C ASN A 465 6.46 12.10 11.12
N VAL A 466 6.73 13.01 10.20
CA VAL A 466 8.06 13.19 9.60
C VAL A 466 8.42 14.67 9.62
N HIS A 467 9.53 14.99 10.25
CA HIS A 467 10.12 16.31 10.23
C HIS A 467 10.93 16.48 8.94
N HIS A 468 10.58 17.46 8.11
CA HIS A 468 11.25 17.73 6.82
C HIS A 468 11.27 16.47 5.92
N ASP A 469 10.09 16.09 5.41
CA ASP A 469 9.94 14.88 4.61
C ASP A 469 10.64 14.99 3.26
N LEU A 470 11.43 13.96 2.93
CA LEU A 470 12.19 13.79 1.69
C LEU A 470 11.93 12.42 1.03
N TRP A 471 10.91 11.70 1.51
CA TRP A 471 10.73 10.28 1.24
C TRP A 471 9.30 9.91 0.84
N ASP A 472 8.43 10.90 0.64
CA ASP A 472 7.00 10.67 0.42
C ASP A 472 6.40 9.79 1.55
N MET A 473 6.55 10.24 2.81
CA MET A 473 6.18 9.49 4.02
C MET A 473 4.93 10.04 4.69
N ASP A 474 3.92 10.30 3.86
CA ASP A 474 2.59 10.77 4.19
C ASP A 474 1.91 10.04 5.36
N MET A 475 0.87 10.69 5.88
CA MET A 475 -0.24 10.01 6.56
C MET A 475 -1.32 9.66 5.52
N PRO A 476 -1.37 8.44 4.99
CA PRO A 476 -2.03 8.22 3.71
C PRO A 476 -3.52 7.91 3.83
N SER A 477 -4.09 7.76 5.03
CA SER A 477 -5.41 7.12 5.21
C SER A 477 -6.29 7.79 6.26
N GLN A 478 -7.60 7.52 6.15
CA GLN A 478 -8.59 7.94 7.16
C GLN A 478 -8.21 7.45 8.56
N PRO A 479 -7.96 8.36 9.52
CA PRO A 479 -7.76 8.00 10.91
C PRO A 479 -8.98 7.27 11.49
N SER A 480 -8.75 6.37 12.45
CA SER A 480 -9.84 5.67 13.13
C SER A 480 -10.06 6.22 14.54
N LEU A 481 -11.27 6.72 14.81
CA LEU A 481 -11.67 7.26 16.11
C LEU A 481 -12.29 6.14 16.95
N VAL A 482 -11.78 5.95 18.17
CA VAL A 482 -12.28 4.91 19.08
C VAL A 482 -12.20 5.38 20.52
N ASP A 483 -13.25 5.09 21.28
CA ASP A 483 -13.26 5.31 22.71
C ASP A 483 -12.59 4.13 23.43
N MET A 484 -11.55 4.43 24.21
CA MET A 484 -10.74 3.44 24.91
C MET A 484 -10.98 3.50 26.42
N PRO A 485 -10.94 2.36 27.13
CA PRO A 485 -10.95 2.38 28.59
C PRO A 485 -9.63 2.97 29.11
N GLY A 486 -9.71 4.03 29.92
CA GLY A 486 -8.58 4.61 30.65
C GLY A 486 -8.71 4.42 32.17
N GLN A 487 -7.68 4.87 32.91
CA GLN A 487 -7.65 4.75 34.37
C GLN A 487 -8.77 5.56 35.05
N ASP A 488 -9.08 6.75 34.53
CA ASP A 488 -10.06 7.70 35.09
C ASP A 488 -11.35 7.81 34.26
N GLY A 489 -11.62 6.84 33.38
CA GLY A 489 -12.78 6.84 32.50
C GLY A 489 -12.45 6.61 31.03
N VAL A 490 -13.36 7.00 30.14
CA VAL A 490 -13.18 6.83 28.68
C VAL A 490 -12.15 7.83 28.15
N VAL A 491 -11.19 7.32 27.39
CA VAL A 491 -10.19 8.10 26.65
C VAL A 491 -10.57 8.10 25.17
N PRO A 492 -10.89 9.26 24.58
CA PRO A 492 -11.23 9.35 23.17
C PRO A 492 -9.95 9.29 22.32
N ALA A 493 -9.60 8.09 21.85
CA ALA A 493 -8.40 7.86 21.08
C ALA A 493 -8.63 8.07 19.57
N ILE A 494 -7.55 8.38 18.86
CA ILE A 494 -7.43 8.34 17.40
C ILE A 494 -6.20 7.52 17.02
N TYR A 495 -6.37 6.59 16.07
CA TYR A 495 -5.31 5.76 15.50
C TYR A 495 -4.97 6.24 14.10
N VAL A 496 -3.70 6.54 13.86
CA VAL A 496 -3.20 7.19 12.63
C VAL A 496 -2.06 6.36 12.05
N PRO A 497 -2.35 5.42 11.12
CA PRO A 497 -1.30 4.69 10.41
C PRO A 497 -0.60 5.61 9.39
N ALA A 498 0.72 5.48 9.26
CA ALA A 498 1.55 6.29 8.37
C ALA A 498 2.40 5.42 7.42
N LYS A 499 2.84 5.98 6.27
CA LYS A 499 3.70 5.27 5.29
C LYS A 499 4.98 4.72 5.93
N THR A 500 5.50 5.40 6.95
CA THR A 500 6.65 4.96 7.78
C THR A 500 6.49 3.60 8.50
N GLY A 501 5.26 3.06 8.55
CA GLY A 501 4.91 1.85 9.31
C GLY A 501 4.67 2.09 10.79
N ASN A 502 4.70 3.35 11.25
CA ASN A 502 4.18 3.73 12.56
C ASN A 502 2.64 3.74 12.54
N ILE A 503 2.04 3.43 13.68
CA ILE A 503 0.68 3.85 14.00
C ILE A 503 0.79 4.78 15.20
N PHE A 504 0.44 6.05 15.02
CA PHE A 504 0.39 7.01 16.10
C PHE A 504 -0.96 6.91 16.79
N VAL A 505 -0.95 6.90 18.12
CA VAL A 505 -2.16 6.83 18.93
C VAL A 505 -2.19 8.07 19.80
N LEU A 506 -3.18 8.93 19.56
CA LEU A 506 -3.32 10.23 20.20
C LEU A 506 -4.66 10.32 20.92
N ASP A 507 -4.78 11.20 21.91
CA ASP A 507 -6.08 11.67 22.37
C ASP A 507 -6.61 12.67 21.34
N ARG A 508 -7.79 12.39 20.80
CA ARG A 508 -8.32 13.16 19.68
C ARG A 508 -8.76 14.57 20.06
N ARG A 509 -8.88 14.88 21.36
CA ARG A 509 -9.28 16.22 21.83
C ARG A 509 -8.18 17.26 21.70
N ASP A 510 -6.93 16.86 21.92
CA ASP A 510 -5.79 17.78 22.06
C ASP A 510 -4.49 17.29 21.39
N GLY A 511 -4.47 16.08 20.83
CA GLY A 511 -3.34 15.55 20.08
C GLY A 511 -2.21 14.99 20.94
N HIS A 512 -2.37 14.84 22.26
CA HIS A 512 -1.31 14.25 23.07
C HIS A 512 -1.16 12.75 22.81
N LEU A 513 0.08 12.25 22.84
CA LEU A 513 0.39 10.84 22.60
C LEU A 513 -0.15 9.94 23.73
N LEU A 514 -0.98 8.97 23.36
CA LEU A 514 -1.43 7.86 24.22
C LEU A 514 -0.47 6.66 24.13
N VAL A 515 0.16 6.47 22.96
CA VAL A 515 1.28 5.54 22.76
C VAL A 515 2.54 6.38 22.54
N PRO A 516 3.62 6.15 23.30
CA PRO A 516 4.85 6.92 23.14
C PRO A 516 5.42 6.83 21.72
N ALA A 517 5.92 7.95 21.22
CA ALA A 517 6.64 8.05 19.96
C ALA A 517 7.95 8.82 20.16
N PRO A 518 8.96 8.23 20.84
CA PRO A 518 10.21 8.92 21.11
C PRO A 518 10.94 9.36 19.84
N GLU A 519 11.50 10.57 19.89
CA GLU A 519 12.46 11.08 18.90
C GLU A 519 13.73 10.22 18.89
N LYS A 520 14.11 9.75 17.69
CA LYS A 520 15.36 8.98 17.51
C LYS A 520 16.23 9.61 16.44
N PRO A 521 17.56 9.59 16.60
CA PRO A 521 18.49 10.00 15.55
C PRO A 521 18.27 9.22 14.26
N VAL A 522 18.35 9.91 13.14
CA VAL A 522 18.23 9.33 11.79
C VAL A 522 19.44 9.69 10.93
N PRO A 523 19.72 8.96 9.84
CA PRO A 523 20.84 9.25 8.95
C PRO A 523 20.88 10.72 8.48
N GLN A 524 22.09 11.27 8.35
CA GLN A 524 22.33 12.68 8.03
C GLN A 524 23.10 12.84 6.72
N GLY A 525 23.36 14.07 6.29
CA GLY A 525 24.09 14.36 5.04
C GLY A 525 23.14 14.50 3.85
N ALA A 526 22.46 15.63 3.80
CA ALA A 526 21.51 16.01 2.75
C ALA A 526 22.21 16.19 1.40
N ALA A 527 21.43 16.15 0.32
CA ALA A 527 21.91 16.61 -0.98
C ALA A 527 22.26 18.10 -0.94
N PRO A 528 23.19 18.58 -1.79
CA PRO A 528 23.53 19.99 -1.88
C PRO A 528 22.31 20.91 -1.99
N GLY A 529 22.27 21.94 -1.13
CA GLY A 529 21.18 22.91 -1.08
C GLY A 529 19.97 22.48 -0.24
N ASP A 530 19.97 21.28 0.33
CA ASP A 530 18.90 20.81 1.22
C ASP A 530 19.36 20.71 2.70
N ARG A 531 18.42 20.41 3.60
CA ARG A 531 18.64 20.18 5.03
C ARG A 531 18.06 18.84 5.47
N LEU A 532 18.20 18.49 6.74
CA LEU A 532 17.58 17.32 7.37
C LEU A 532 17.17 17.64 8.80
N SER A 533 16.14 16.96 9.29
CA SER A 533 15.91 16.89 10.73
C SER A 533 16.92 15.92 11.39
N PRO A 534 17.48 16.26 12.57
CA PRO A 534 18.39 15.37 13.28
C PRO A 534 17.68 14.12 13.84
N THR A 535 16.38 14.22 14.09
CA THR A 535 15.56 13.14 14.67
C THR A 535 14.23 13.00 13.95
N GLN A 536 13.60 11.84 14.13
CA GLN A 536 12.22 11.57 13.72
C GLN A 536 11.47 10.87 14.86
N PRO A 537 10.14 10.96 14.93
CA PRO A 537 9.34 10.22 15.91
C PRO A 537 9.21 8.73 15.52
N PHE A 538 9.38 7.85 16.50
CA PHE A 538 9.22 6.40 16.33
C PHE A 538 8.17 5.87 17.30
N SER A 539 6.93 5.68 16.82
CA SER A 539 5.85 5.08 17.62
C SER A 539 6.25 3.70 18.14
N GLU A 540 5.92 3.43 19.40
CA GLU A 540 6.07 2.10 19.99
C GLU A 540 5.11 1.07 19.37
N LEU A 541 3.98 1.52 18.81
CA LEU A 541 3.12 0.72 17.96
C LEU A 541 3.56 0.89 16.49
N SER A 542 4.32 -0.07 15.97
CA SER A 542 4.84 -0.02 14.60
C SER A 542 5.03 -1.41 14.00
N PHE A 543 4.81 -1.50 12.68
CA PHE A 543 5.16 -2.66 11.86
C PHE A 543 6.55 -2.55 11.23
N ARG A 544 7.23 -1.42 11.40
CA ARG A 544 8.56 -1.19 10.86
C ARG A 544 9.55 -2.22 11.42
N PRO A 545 10.39 -2.84 10.59
CA PRO A 545 11.40 -3.77 11.09
C PRO A 545 12.33 -3.11 12.10
N ARG A 546 12.65 -3.83 13.18
CA ARG A 546 13.53 -3.34 14.25
C ARG A 546 15.01 -3.30 13.86
N LYS A 547 15.39 -3.96 12.76
CA LYS A 547 16.76 -4.03 12.26
C LYS A 547 16.80 -3.54 10.83
N ASP A 548 17.88 -2.85 10.50
CA ASP A 548 18.12 -2.40 9.13
C ASP A 548 18.31 -3.57 8.17
N LEU A 549 18.02 -3.33 6.90
CA LEU A 549 18.31 -4.27 5.83
C LEU A 549 19.82 -4.52 5.72
N THR A 550 20.17 -5.76 5.42
CA THR A 550 21.55 -6.16 5.13
C THR A 550 21.57 -6.99 3.86
N GLY A 551 22.77 -7.37 3.42
CA GLY A 551 22.91 -8.31 2.30
C GLY A 551 22.19 -9.64 2.52
N ALA A 552 21.91 -10.05 3.76
CA ALA A 552 21.23 -11.31 4.07
C ALA A 552 19.79 -11.36 3.53
N GLN A 553 19.07 -10.23 3.57
CA GLN A 553 17.71 -10.09 3.07
C GLN A 553 17.62 -9.99 1.55
N MET A 554 18.76 -9.89 0.85
CA MET A 554 18.77 -9.88 -0.60
C MET A 554 18.40 -11.26 -1.14
N TRP A 555 17.47 -11.27 -2.07
CA TRP A 555 16.77 -12.45 -2.54
C TRP A 555 17.02 -12.66 -4.02
N GLY A 556 16.24 -12.04 -4.91
CA GLY A 556 16.18 -12.44 -6.31
C GLY A 556 15.68 -13.89 -6.48
N ALA A 557 15.23 -14.26 -7.67
CA ALA A 557 14.68 -15.62 -7.86
C ALA A 557 15.74 -16.70 -8.04
N THR A 558 17.02 -16.34 -8.23
CA THR A 558 18.14 -17.28 -8.40
C THR A 558 19.39 -16.86 -7.64
N MET A 559 20.34 -17.77 -7.40
CA MET A 559 21.64 -17.39 -6.81
C MET A 559 22.39 -16.28 -7.59
N PHE A 560 22.18 -16.19 -8.91
CA PHE A 560 22.78 -15.14 -9.75
C PHE A 560 22.03 -13.82 -9.60
N ASP A 561 20.70 -13.90 -9.50
CA ASP A 561 19.83 -12.75 -9.26
C ASP A 561 20.10 -12.17 -7.86
N GLN A 562 20.27 -13.06 -6.88
CA GLN A 562 20.70 -12.72 -5.53
C GLN A 562 22.03 -11.97 -5.53
N LEU A 563 23.03 -12.47 -6.27
CA LEU A 563 24.31 -11.80 -6.41
C LEU A 563 24.15 -10.40 -7.00
N ALA A 564 23.36 -10.25 -8.07
CA ALA A 564 23.06 -8.95 -8.67
C ALA A 564 22.36 -8.00 -7.69
N CYS A 565 21.37 -8.47 -6.94
CA CYS A 565 20.68 -7.70 -5.92
C CYS A 565 21.61 -7.27 -4.78
N ARG A 566 22.51 -8.14 -4.33
CA ARG A 566 23.52 -7.80 -3.31
C ARG A 566 24.50 -6.74 -3.79
N ILE A 567 24.90 -6.81 -5.05
CA ILE A 567 25.74 -5.78 -5.68
C ILE A 567 24.98 -4.47 -5.77
N LYS A 568 23.73 -4.49 -6.25
CA LYS A 568 22.88 -3.29 -6.36
C LYS A 568 22.68 -2.65 -4.98
N PHE A 569 22.34 -3.43 -3.96
CA PHE A 569 22.20 -2.98 -2.57
C PHE A 569 23.47 -2.26 -2.07
N LYS A 570 24.65 -2.83 -2.30
CA LYS A 570 25.93 -2.24 -1.85
C LYS A 570 26.37 -1.02 -2.65
N ARG A 571 25.79 -0.80 -3.83
CA ARG A 571 26.04 0.40 -4.65
C ARG A 571 25.11 1.56 -4.30
N LEU A 572 23.99 1.29 -3.65
CA LEU A 572 23.07 2.30 -3.16
C LEU A 572 23.49 2.78 -1.77
N ARG A 573 23.10 4.00 -1.43
CA ARG A 573 23.20 4.51 -0.07
C ARG A 573 22.07 3.92 0.78
N TYR A 574 22.42 3.29 1.91
CA TYR A 574 21.46 2.80 2.88
C TYR A 574 22.09 2.75 4.27
N GLU A 575 21.55 3.54 5.19
CA GLU A 575 22.00 3.71 6.57
C GLU A 575 20.85 3.46 7.57
N GLY A 576 19.73 2.89 7.08
CA GLY A 576 18.49 2.66 7.83
C GLY A 576 17.32 3.50 7.33
N PRO A 577 16.16 3.46 8.00
CA PRO A 577 15.03 4.33 7.71
C PRO A 577 15.45 5.80 7.69
N PHE A 578 14.86 6.60 6.80
CA PHE A 578 15.20 8.01 6.58
C PHE A 578 16.65 8.24 6.10
N THR A 579 17.25 7.27 5.38
CA THR A 579 18.46 7.57 4.60
C THR A 579 18.09 8.61 3.54
N PRO A 580 18.74 9.78 3.47
CA PRO A 580 18.30 10.87 2.59
C PRO A 580 18.55 10.53 1.11
N PRO A 581 17.73 11.04 0.19
CA PRO A 581 17.95 10.91 -1.26
C PRO A 581 19.33 11.41 -1.70
N SER A 582 19.89 10.78 -2.73
CA SER A 582 21.25 11.09 -3.20
C SER A 582 21.43 10.85 -4.69
N GLU A 583 22.45 11.49 -5.28
CA GLU A 583 22.82 11.30 -6.69
C GLU A 583 23.36 9.87 -6.96
N GLN A 584 23.93 9.22 -5.95
CA GLN A 584 24.35 7.81 -5.99
C GLN A 584 23.15 6.85 -6.12
N GLY A 585 21.96 7.31 -5.69
CA GLY A 585 20.80 6.47 -5.46
C GLY A 585 20.76 5.98 -4.02
N THR A 586 19.59 6.14 -3.40
CA THR A 586 19.30 5.76 -2.03
C THR A 586 18.28 4.64 -2.03
N LEU A 587 18.48 3.64 -1.17
CA LEU A 587 17.45 2.66 -0.89
C LEU A 587 16.53 3.20 0.21
N VAL A 588 15.25 3.38 -0.10
CA VAL A 588 14.21 3.85 0.82
C VAL A 588 13.48 2.62 1.36
N TYR A 589 13.46 2.44 2.69
CA TYR A 589 12.78 1.33 3.33
C TYR A 589 12.22 1.72 4.73
N PRO A 590 10.90 1.62 4.98
CA PRO A 590 9.82 1.30 4.01
C PRO A 590 9.86 2.20 2.77
N GLY A 591 9.49 1.69 1.60
CA GLY A 591 9.55 2.46 0.34
C GLY A 591 8.33 3.38 0.17
N ASP A 592 8.20 3.97 -1.02
CA ASP A 592 7.29 5.09 -1.30
C ASP A 592 5.80 4.70 -1.21
N PHE A 593 5.44 3.43 -1.50
CA PHE A 593 4.11 2.86 -1.17
C PHE A 593 3.87 2.63 0.33
N GLY A 594 4.79 3.07 1.17
CA GLY A 594 4.76 2.92 2.61
C GLY A 594 4.63 1.48 3.10
N MET A 595 4.34 1.36 4.40
CA MET A 595 3.76 0.15 4.96
C MET A 595 2.24 0.20 5.10
N PHE A 596 1.70 1.41 5.18
CA PHE A 596 0.28 1.70 5.12
C PHE A 596 0.04 2.65 3.97
N GLU A 597 -1.15 2.53 3.41
CA GLU A 597 -1.65 3.33 2.29
C GLU A 597 -3.10 3.73 2.56
N TRP A 598 -3.76 4.39 1.61
CA TRP A 598 -5.12 4.94 1.74
C TRP A 598 -6.19 4.03 2.34
N GLY A 599 -6.03 2.71 2.21
CA GLY A 599 -6.91 1.72 2.82
C GLY A 599 -7.04 1.83 4.34
N GLY A 600 -5.99 2.25 5.04
CA GLY A 600 -5.98 2.40 6.50
C GLY A 600 -6.12 1.09 7.27
N ILE A 601 -6.69 1.16 8.48
CA ILE A 601 -6.95 -0.01 9.34
C ILE A 601 -8.45 -0.12 9.66
N ALA A 602 -8.89 -1.32 10.05
CA ALA A 602 -10.23 -1.54 10.57
C ALA A 602 -10.20 -1.78 12.07
N ILE A 603 -11.09 -1.15 12.83
CA ILE A 603 -11.17 -1.25 14.29
C ILE A 603 -12.51 -1.85 14.67
N ASP A 604 -12.50 -2.95 15.42
CA ASP A 604 -13.65 -3.43 16.18
C ASP A 604 -13.70 -2.68 17.53
N PRO A 605 -14.59 -1.69 17.68
CA PRO A 605 -14.64 -0.87 18.89
C PRO A 605 -15.27 -1.63 20.06
N VAL A 606 -15.95 -2.75 19.84
CA VAL A 606 -16.54 -3.55 20.93
C VAL A 606 -15.47 -4.45 21.54
N ARG A 607 -14.71 -5.15 20.70
CA ARG A 607 -13.64 -6.05 21.15
C ARG A 607 -12.33 -5.33 21.46
N LYS A 608 -12.20 -4.07 21.02
CA LYS A 608 -10.98 -3.25 21.11
C LYS A 608 -9.82 -3.93 20.37
N ILE A 609 -10.06 -4.28 19.11
CA ILE A 609 -9.10 -4.94 18.22
C ILE A 609 -8.97 -4.10 16.95
N ALA A 610 -7.77 -3.96 16.42
CA ALA A 610 -7.58 -3.49 15.06
C ALA A 610 -7.06 -4.60 14.14
N ILE A 611 -7.51 -4.59 12.89
CA ILE A 611 -6.99 -5.39 11.79
C ILE A 611 -6.24 -4.44 10.86
N ALA A 612 -4.97 -4.77 10.61
CA ALA A 612 -4.05 -3.99 9.79
C ALA A 612 -3.48 -4.86 8.67
N ASN A 613 -3.20 -4.27 7.52
CA ASN A 613 -2.68 -4.97 6.35
C ASN A 613 -1.33 -4.39 5.87
N PRO A 614 -0.27 -4.42 6.71
CA PRO A 614 0.99 -3.77 6.39
C PRO A 614 1.67 -4.42 5.17
N GLN A 615 2.24 -3.58 4.32
CA GLN A 615 3.14 -3.98 3.24
C GLN A 615 4.56 -3.48 3.47
N SER A 616 5.54 -4.02 2.75
CA SER A 616 6.89 -3.45 2.79
C SER A 616 7.66 -3.86 1.54
N ILE A 617 7.79 -2.92 0.61
CA ILE A 617 8.66 -3.04 -0.56
C ILE A 617 9.65 -1.87 -0.55
N PRO A 618 10.96 -2.13 -0.67
CA PRO A 618 11.94 -1.06 -0.79
C PRO A 618 11.88 -0.38 -2.16
N PHE A 619 12.13 0.93 -2.17
CA PHE A 619 12.25 1.75 -3.37
C PHE A 619 13.68 2.26 -3.52
N VAL A 620 14.04 2.60 -4.75
CA VAL A 620 15.26 3.31 -5.08
C VAL A 620 14.87 4.73 -5.42
N SER A 621 15.43 5.69 -4.69
CA SER A 621 15.30 7.12 -4.95
C SER A 621 16.64 7.69 -5.36
N ARG A 622 16.76 8.16 -6.60
CA ARG A 622 18.00 8.71 -7.13
C ARG A 622 17.80 10.12 -7.64
N LEU A 623 18.49 11.08 -7.04
CA LEU A 623 18.50 12.46 -7.52
C LEU A 623 19.22 12.56 -8.87
N VAL A 624 18.62 13.28 -9.80
CA VAL A 624 19.13 13.53 -11.15
C VAL A 624 19.44 15.02 -11.27
N PRO A 625 20.71 15.45 -11.29
CA PRO A 625 21.06 16.86 -11.46
C PRO A 625 20.44 17.46 -12.73
N ARG A 626 20.14 18.77 -12.73
CA ARG A 626 19.67 19.46 -13.94
C ARG A 626 20.65 19.31 -15.10
N GLY A 627 20.12 19.03 -16.29
CA GLY A 627 20.91 18.81 -17.48
C GLY A 627 20.06 18.44 -18.69
N LYS A 628 20.69 17.82 -19.69
CA LYS A 628 20.01 17.38 -20.93
C LYS A 628 18.89 16.36 -20.66
N ASP A 629 19.13 15.45 -19.73
CA ASP A 629 18.21 14.37 -19.37
C ASP A 629 17.22 14.77 -18.24
N ASN A 630 17.34 16.00 -17.76
CA ASN A 630 16.46 16.59 -16.76
C ASN A 630 16.48 18.12 -16.92
N PRO A 631 15.77 18.64 -17.94
CA PRO A 631 15.82 20.05 -18.32
C PRO A 631 15.29 20.96 -17.21
N ALA A 632 15.60 22.26 -17.27
CA ALA A 632 15.12 23.23 -16.28
C ALA A 632 13.62 23.54 -16.38
N ALA A 633 12.94 23.10 -17.45
CA ALA A 633 11.51 23.33 -17.68
C ALA A 633 10.87 22.13 -18.40
N PRO A 634 9.53 21.95 -18.28
CA PRO A 634 8.76 20.91 -18.97
C PRO A 634 9.05 20.83 -20.47
N ASN A 635 9.16 19.61 -21.01
CA ASN A 635 9.17 19.39 -22.46
C ASN A 635 8.49 18.08 -22.85
N SER A 636 8.21 17.91 -24.14
CA SER A 636 7.47 16.75 -24.67
C SER A 636 8.15 15.39 -24.49
N ALA A 637 9.43 15.36 -24.08
CA ALA A 637 10.17 14.12 -23.83
C ALA A 637 10.04 13.60 -22.38
N HIS A 638 9.56 14.44 -21.46
CA HIS A 638 9.35 14.11 -20.03
C HIS A 638 7.93 14.54 -19.63
N PRO A 639 6.89 13.78 -20.03
CA PRO A 639 5.51 14.14 -19.72
C PRO A 639 5.24 14.08 -18.20
N PRO A 640 4.32 14.91 -17.68
CA PRO A 640 3.82 14.78 -16.30
C PRO A 640 3.14 13.43 -16.05
N GLY A 641 3.04 13.03 -14.78
CA GLY A 641 2.02 12.07 -14.32
C GLY A 641 2.45 10.62 -14.14
N THR A 642 3.72 10.34 -13.79
CA THR A 642 4.13 8.98 -13.40
C THR A 642 4.64 8.97 -11.96
N GLU A 643 4.21 7.99 -11.16
CA GLU A 643 4.76 7.76 -9.80
C GLU A 643 6.10 7.02 -9.81
N LEU A 644 6.43 6.41 -10.96
CA LEU A 644 7.66 5.66 -11.17
C LEU A 644 8.48 6.29 -12.30
N GLY A 645 9.78 6.05 -12.29
CA GLY A 645 10.74 6.57 -13.27
C GLY A 645 11.17 8.00 -12.96
N VAL A 646 11.59 8.71 -14.01
CA VAL A 646 12.15 10.06 -13.89
C VAL A 646 11.04 11.09 -13.77
N GLN A 647 10.93 11.69 -12.59
CA GLN A 647 10.06 12.80 -12.28
C GLN A 647 10.87 14.12 -12.24
N PRO A 648 10.35 15.21 -12.83
CA PRO A 648 11.17 16.37 -13.13
C PRO A 648 11.44 17.30 -11.94
N MET A 649 10.55 17.44 -10.97
CA MET A 649 10.67 18.36 -9.82
C MET A 649 11.06 19.80 -10.22
N TYR A 650 10.48 20.38 -11.29
CA TYR A 650 10.87 21.71 -11.81
C TYR A 650 10.97 22.80 -10.74
N GLY A 651 11.94 23.71 -10.90
CA GLY A 651 12.23 24.76 -9.93
C GLY A 651 13.17 24.36 -8.77
N THR A 652 13.61 23.10 -8.72
CA THR A 652 14.67 22.62 -7.82
C THR A 652 15.98 22.34 -8.59
N PRO A 653 17.14 22.07 -7.93
CA PRO A 653 18.37 21.68 -8.62
C PRO A 653 18.39 20.21 -9.10
N TYR A 654 17.34 19.43 -8.83
CA TYR A 654 17.29 18.00 -9.09
C TYR A 654 15.94 17.56 -9.69
N GLY A 655 15.93 16.49 -10.45
CA GLY A 655 14.78 15.62 -10.66
C GLY A 655 15.01 14.35 -9.85
N VAL A 656 14.06 13.42 -9.86
CA VAL A 656 14.19 12.16 -9.14
C VAL A 656 13.85 11.00 -10.05
N ASP A 657 14.65 9.95 -10.01
CA ASP A 657 14.35 8.66 -10.62
C ASP A 657 13.92 7.70 -9.50
N LEU A 658 12.60 7.42 -9.44
CA LEU A 658 11.98 6.55 -8.45
C LEU A 658 11.68 5.17 -9.04
N GLY A 659 11.87 4.11 -8.25
CA GLY A 659 11.47 2.79 -8.71
C GLY A 659 11.58 1.70 -7.66
N ILE A 660 10.76 0.67 -7.82
CA ILE A 660 10.80 -0.50 -6.95
C ILE A 660 12.20 -1.13 -7.01
N PHE A 661 12.71 -1.59 -5.85
CA PHE A 661 14.01 -2.25 -5.76
C PHE A 661 13.97 -3.67 -6.35
N LEU A 662 14.00 -3.72 -7.68
CA LEU A 662 13.97 -4.94 -8.49
C LEU A 662 15.36 -5.35 -8.98
N SER A 663 15.49 -6.64 -9.29
CA SER A 663 16.62 -7.24 -9.96
C SER A 663 16.59 -6.95 -11.48
N PRO A 664 17.66 -7.26 -12.23
CA PRO A 664 17.65 -7.11 -13.68
C PRO A 664 16.55 -7.92 -14.39
N LEU A 665 15.99 -8.93 -13.72
CA LEU A 665 14.88 -9.75 -14.23
C LEU A 665 13.50 -9.21 -13.83
N GLY A 666 13.42 -8.05 -13.17
CA GLY A 666 12.16 -7.46 -12.70
C GLY A 666 11.61 -8.10 -11.43
N ILE A 667 12.44 -8.83 -10.67
CA ILE A 667 12.01 -9.57 -9.47
C ILE A 667 12.42 -8.77 -8.22
N PRO A 668 11.58 -8.66 -7.17
CA PRO A 668 11.97 -7.95 -5.96
C PRO A 668 13.30 -8.45 -5.38
N CYS A 669 14.22 -7.51 -5.15
CA CYS A 669 15.52 -7.83 -4.58
C CYS A 669 15.45 -8.14 -3.08
N MET A 670 14.40 -7.71 -2.38
CA MET A 670 14.17 -8.06 -0.98
C MET A 670 13.39 -9.37 -0.86
N ALA A 671 13.80 -10.25 0.06
CA ALA A 671 13.09 -11.48 0.36
C ALA A 671 11.66 -11.22 0.87
N PRO A 672 10.67 -12.04 0.49
CA PRO A 672 9.31 -11.94 1.02
C PRO A 672 9.26 -12.27 2.52
N PRO A 673 8.22 -11.81 3.26
CA PRO A 673 6.96 -11.27 2.74
C PRO A 673 7.00 -9.79 2.38
N TRP A 674 6.24 -9.42 1.35
CA TRP A 674 6.02 -8.03 0.94
C TRP A 674 4.67 -7.48 1.41
N GLY A 675 3.79 -8.33 1.92
CA GLY A 675 2.48 -7.96 2.46
C GLY A 675 1.96 -8.98 3.46
N SER A 676 1.33 -8.48 4.53
CA SER A 676 0.79 -9.28 5.63
C SER A 676 -0.56 -8.74 6.10
N LEU A 677 -1.33 -9.59 6.79
CA LEU A 677 -2.46 -9.19 7.61
C LEU A 677 -2.11 -9.42 9.08
N ALA A 678 -2.49 -8.51 9.94
CA ALA A 678 -2.18 -8.55 11.37
C ALA A 678 -3.37 -8.10 12.22
N ALA A 679 -3.41 -8.57 13.47
CA ALA A 679 -4.27 -8.00 14.49
C ALA A 679 -3.47 -7.33 15.60
N ILE A 680 -4.03 -6.25 16.11
CA ILE A 680 -3.52 -5.48 17.24
C ILE A 680 -4.57 -5.54 18.35
N ASP A 681 -4.14 -5.88 19.57
CA ASP A 681 -4.95 -5.65 20.77
C ASP A 681 -4.82 -4.19 21.17
N LEU A 682 -5.91 -3.43 21.09
CA LEU A 682 -5.89 -1.98 21.36
C LEU A 682 -5.74 -1.66 22.85
N LYS A 683 -6.02 -2.61 23.74
CA LYS A 683 -5.84 -2.41 25.20
C LYS A 683 -4.38 -2.39 25.58
N THR A 684 -3.56 -3.17 24.86
CA THR A 684 -2.11 -3.29 25.10
C THR A 684 -1.27 -2.59 24.04
N ASN A 685 -1.89 -2.21 22.92
CA ASN A 685 -1.25 -1.71 21.71
C ASN A 685 -0.14 -2.67 21.21
N GLN A 686 -0.41 -3.98 21.21
CA GLN A 686 0.52 -5.00 20.75
C GLN A 686 -0.02 -5.77 19.55
N ILE A 687 0.86 -6.10 18.61
CA ILE A 687 0.57 -7.02 17.51
C ILE A 687 0.44 -8.42 18.09
N VAL A 688 -0.75 -9.02 17.97
CA VAL A 688 -1.07 -10.33 18.56
C VAL A 688 -0.81 -11.46 17.58
N TRP A 689 -1.18 -11.27 16.31
CA TRP A 689 -0.84 -12.19 15.23
C TRP A 689 -0.56 -11.42 13.95
N GLN A 690 0.24 -12.03 13.07
CA GLN A 690 0.59 -11.50 11.76
C GLN A 690 0.91 -12.66 10.82
N HIS A 691 0.30 -12.67 9.64
CA HIS A 691 0.51 -13.69 8.61
C HIS A 691 0.69 -13.05 7.24
N ARG A 692 1.60 -13.58 6.42
CA ARG A 692 1.69 -13.19 5.00
C ARG A 692 0.35 -13.41 4.28
N VAL A 693 -0.03 -12.55 3.35
CA VAL A 693 -1.30 -12.67 2.59
C VAL A 693 -1.09 -12.44 1.09
N GLY A 694 -1.81 -13.22 0.29
CA GLY A 694 -1.73 -13.22 -1.16
C GLY A 694 -0.58 -14.08 -1.74
N THR A 695 -0.66 -14.29 -3.05
CA THR A 695 0.16 -15.21 -3.83
C THR A 695 0.76 -14.52 -5.05
N ILE A 696 1.77 -15.12 -5.68
CA ILE A 696 2.35 -14.61 -6.95
C ILE A 696 1.68 -15.17 -8.21
N ARG A 697 0.48 -15.72 -8.09
CA ARG A 697 -0.19 -16.46 -9.17
C ARG A 697 -0.28 -15.64 -10.47
N ASP A 698 -0.51 -14.34 -10.34
CA ASP A 698 -0.78 -13.44 -11.47
C ASP A 698 0.44 -12.60 -11.87
N GLN A 699 1.54 -12.71 -11.11
CA GLN A 699 2.79 -11.98 -11.32
C GLN A 699 3.91 -12.88 -11.85
N ALA A 700 3.79 -14.21 -11.69
CA ALA A 700 4.78 -15.16 -12.12
C ALA A 700 4.56 -15.64 -13.57
N PRO A 701 5.62 -15.93 -14.34
CA PRO A 701 5.49 -16.48 -15.70
C PRO A 701 4.70 -17.80 -15.78
N LEU A 702 4.73 -18.58 -14.69
CA LEU A 702 3.89 -19.74 -14.49
C LEU A 702 2.93 -19.43 -13.34
N PRO A 703 1.61 -19.64 -13.50
CA PRO A 703 0.61 -19.22 -12.53
C PRO A 703 0.54 -20.15 -11.31
N LEU A 704 1.62 -20.20 -10.55
CA LEU A 704 1.76 -21.02 -9.35
C LEU A 704 1.37 -20.19 -8.11
N PRO A 705 0.40 -20.64 -7.29
CA PRO A 705 -0.16 -19.86 -6.20
C PRO A 705 0.71 -19.93 -4.93
N PHE A 706 2.00 -19.60 -5.05
CA PHE A 706 2.89 -19.56 -3.89
C PHE A 706 2.55 -18.37 -3.00
N LYS A 707 2.24 -18.66 -1.73
CA LYS A 707 1.91 -17.66 -0.72
C LYS A 707 3.17 -16.94 -0.24
N LEU A 708 3.59 -15.92 -0.96
CA LEU A 708 4.77 -15.13 -0.63
C LEU A 708 4.45 -13.95 0.27
N GLY A 709 3.20 -13.50 0.34
CA GLY A 709 2.89 -12.18 0.92
C GLY A 709 3.19 -11.12 -0.12
N VAL A 710 2.16 -10.67 -0.84
CA VAL A 710 2.29 -9.70 -1.93
C VAL A 710 1.78 -8.32 -1.49
N PRO A 711 2.27 -7.23 -2.10
CA PRO A 711 1.71 -5.90 -1.92
C PRO A 711 0.19 -5.87 -2.03
N MET A 712 -0.40 -4.88 -1.36
CA MET A 712 -1.83 -4.68 -1.36
C MET A 712 -2.19 -3.21 -1.17
N LEU A 713 -3.20 -2.78 -1.91
CA LEU A 713 -3.84 -1.47 -1.76
C LEU A 713 -5.33 -1.67 -1.52
N GLY A 714 -5.92 -0.84 -0.68
CA GLY A 714 -7.23 -1.09 -0.10
C GLY A 714 -7.14 -1.71 1.29
N GLY A 715 -8.04 -1.27 2.17
CA GLY A 715 -8.03 -1.60 3.58
C GLY A 715 -8.85 -2.85 3.89
N PRO A 716 -8.72 -3.39 5.10
CA PRO A 716 -9.64 -4.39 5.61
C PRO A 716 -10.96 -3.73 6.06
N MET A 717 -11.99 -4.55 6.21
CA MET A 717 -13.17 -4.25 7.04
C MET A 717 -13.38 -5.37 8.07
N VAL A 718 -14.04 -5.08 9.19
CA VAL A 718 -14.32 -6.07 10.25
C VAL A 718 -15.79 -6.07 10.64
N THR A 719 -16.33 -7.24 11.00
CA THR A 719 -17.73 -7.38 11.43
C THR A 719 -17.85 -7.92 12.85
N ALA A 720 -18.99 -7.64 13.49
CA ALA A 720 -19.35 -8.25 14.78
C ALA A 720 -19.44 -9.78 14.73
N GLY A 721 -19.56 -10.38 13.53
CA GLY A 721 -19.47 -11.82 13.29
C GLY A 721 -18.08 -12.43 13.52
N GLY A 722 -17.06 -11.63 13.85
CA GLY A 722 -15.71 -12.12 14.12
C GLY A 722 -14.92 -12.43 12.85
N VAL A 723 -15.23 -11.73 11.75
CA VAL A 723 -14.60 -11.95 10.45
C VAL A 723 -14.08 -10.62 9.90
N ALA A 724 -12.88 -10.65 9.34
CA ALA A 724 -12.32 -9.55 8.57
C ALA A 724 -12.31 -9.89 7.07
N PHE A 725 -12.58 -8.92 6.20
CA PHE A 725 -12.52 -9.06 4.75
C PHE A 725 -11.43 -8.17 4.16
N LEU A 726 -10.75 -8.65 3.12
CA LEU A 726 -9.72 -7.93 2.36
C LEU A 726 -9.73 -8.38 0.89
N SER A 727 -9.68 -7.43 -0.04
CA SER A 727 -9.57 -7.68 -1.50
C SER A 727 -8.28 -7.12 -2.11
N GLY A 728 -7.56 -6.26 -1.38
CA GLY A 728 -6.52 -5.39 -1.92
C GLY A 728 -5.25 -6.05 -2.48
N THR A 729 -5.07 -7.35 -2.26
CA THR A 729 -3.90 -8.10 -2.75
C THR A 729 -3.82 -8.15 -4.27
N MET A 730 -2.60 -8.09 -4.81
CA MET A 730 -2.35 -8.15 -6.27
C MET A 730 -2.77 -9.45 -6.97
N ASP A 731 -3.18 -10.50 -6.25
CA ASP A 731 -3.58 -11.78 -6.85
C ASP A 731 -5.09 -11.91 -7.06
N ASP A 732 -5.79 -10.78 -7.06
CA ASP A 732 -7.21 -10.63 -7.43
C ASP A 732 -8.13 -11.61 -6.67
N TYR A 733 -8.02 -11.66 -5.34
CA TYR A 733 -8.97 -12.40 -4.49
C TYR A 733 -9.58 -11.46 -3.47
N ILE A 734 -10.88 -11.64 -3.23
CA ILE A 734 -11.48 -11.27 -1.95
C ILE A 734 -11.31 -12.43 -0.97
N ARG A 735 -10.93 -12.12 0.27
CA ARG A 735 -10.67 -13.10 1.32
C ARG A 735 -11.37 -12.73 2.61
N ALA A 736 -11.78 -13.75 3.35
CA ALA A 736 -12.29 -13.63 4.70
C ALA A 736 -11.36 -14.32 5.70
N PHE A 737 -11.12 -13.70 6.84
CA PHE A 737 -10.21 -14.17 7.89
C PHE A 737 -10.92 -14.20 9.25
N ASP A 738 -10.59 -15.20 10.06
CA ASP A 738 -10.95 -15.22 11.46
C ASP A 738 -10.15 -14.13 12.19
N ILE A 739 -10.83 -13.20 12.85
CA ILE A 739 -10.12 -12.13 13.58
C ILE A 739 -9.30 -12.67 14.74
N LYS A 740 -9.64 -13.85 15.26
CA LYS A 740 -9.00 -14.42 16.45
C LYS A 740 -7.54 -14.77 16.19
N ASP A 741 -7.25 -15.45 15.10
CA ASP A 741 -5.94 -16.04 14.81
C ASP A 741 -5.43 -15.76 13.39
N GLY A 742 -6.20 -15.04 12.58
CA GLY A 742 -5.83 -14.67 11.21
C GLY A 742 -5.95 -15.82 10.20
N ARG A 743 -6.59 -16.94 10.56
CA ARG A 743 -6.82 -18.04 9.63
C ARG A 743 -7.78 -17.63 8.52
N MET A 744 -7.40 -17.87 7.27
CA MET A 744 -8.28 -17.67 6.12
C MET A 744 -9.44 -18.68 6.18
N LEU A 745 -10.67 -18.15 6.11
CA LEU A 745 -11.91 -18.92 6.20
C LEU A 745 -12.57 -19.15 4.85
N TRP A 746 -12.40 -18.19 3.94
CA TRP A 746 -13.04 -18.18 2.63
C TRP A 746 -12.27 -17.27 1.68
N GLN A 747 -12.35 -17.55 0.38
CA GLN A 747 -11.88 -16.65 -0.68
C GLN A 747 -12.68 -16.90 -1.97
N ASP A 748 -12.81 -15.87 -2.81
CA ASP A 748 -13.27 -16.00 -4.20
C ASP A 748 -12.33 -15.27 -5.15
N ARG A 749 -12.19 -15.78 -6.38
CA ARG A 749 -11.37 -15.14 -7.42
C ARG A 749 -12.15 -13.98 -8.04
N LEU A 750 -11.53 -12.82 -8.10
CA LEU A 750 -12.06 -11.62 -8.72
C LEU A 750 -11.80 -11.64 -10.24
N PRO A 751 -12.61 -10.98 -11.08
CA PRO A 751 -12.38 -10.91 -12.52
C PRO A 751 -11.26 -9.92 -12.89
N ALA A 752 -10.88 -9.05 -11.97
CA ALA A 752 -9.89 -7.97 -12.06
C ALA A 752 -9.31 -7.69 -10.67
N GLY A 753 -8.37 -6.75 -10.56
CA GLY A 753 -7.73 -6.37 -9.30
C GLY A 753 -8.72 -5.74 -8.30
N GLY A 754 -8.70 -6.24 -7.06
CA GLY A 754 -9.59 -5.81 -5.98
C GLY A 754 -9.03 -4.71 -5.10
N GLN A 755 -8.28 -3.75 -5.67
CA GLN A 755 -7.64 -2.62 -4.96
C GLN A 755 -8.67 -1.57 -4.46
N SER A 756 -9.78 -2.04 -3.89
CA SER A 756 -10.78 -1.28 -3.15
C SER A 756 -10.79 -1.75 -1.69
N THR A 757 -11.43 -0.99 -0.79
CA THR A 757 -11.76 -1.47 0.56
C THR A 757 -13.13 -2.14 0.51
N PRO A 758 -13.28 -3.43 0.88
CA PRO A 758 -14.59 -4.07 0.92
C PRO A 758 -15.51 -3.41 1.96
N MET A 759 -16.82 -3.49 1.73
CA MET A 759 -17.84 -2.99 2.65
C MET A 759 -18.96 -4.01 2.86
N THR A 760 -19.79 -3.83 3.88
CA THR A 760 -20.94 -4.71 4.14
C THR A 760 -22.19 -3.92 4.51
N TYR A 761 -23.35 -4.46 4.19
CA TYR A 761 -24.65 -3.88 4.53
C TYR A 761 -25.72 -4.96 4.71
N GLU A 762 -26.90 -4.57 5.17
CA GLU A 762 -28.09 -5.42 5.19
C GLU A 762 -29.23 -4.79 4.40
N VAL A 763 -29.94 -5.58 3.60
CA VAL A 763 -31.21 -5.19 3.00
C VAL A 763 -32.15 -6.39 2.97
N GLY A 764 -33.41 -6.18 3.36
CA GLY A 764 -34.40 -7.26 3.42
C GLY A 764 -34.02 -8.41 4.36
N GLY A 765 -33.28 -8.14 5.44
CA GLY A 765 -32.82 -9.15 6.40
C GLY A 765 -31.67 -10.05 5.91
N ARG A 766 -31.04 -9.70 4.78
CA ARG A 766 -29.88 -10.43 4.24
C ARG A 766 -28.67 -9.50 4.23
N GLN A 767 -27.57 -9.99 4.81
CA GLN A 767 -26.28 -9.31 4.84
C GLN A 767 -25.52 -9.59 3.54
N TYR A 768 -24.92 -8.55 2.99
CA TYR A 768 -24.10 -8.56 1.77
C TYR A 768 -22.70 -8.03 2.09
N VAL A 769 -21.67 -8.55 1.41
CA VAL A 769 -20.31 -8.02 1.38
C VAL A 769 -19.98 -7.62 -0.04
N VAL A 770 -19.52 -6.40 -0.27
CA VAL A 770 -19.26 -5.83 -1.59
C VAL A 770 -17.78 -5.50 -1.76
N THR A 771 -17.29 -5.75 -2.97
CA THR A 771 -15.97 -5.34 -3.46
C THR A 771 -16.14 -4.67 -4.83
N VAL A 772 -15.23 -3.75 -5.15
CA VAL A 772 -15.08 -3.19 -6.49
C VAL A 772 -13.75 -3.67 -7.07
N ASP A 773 -13.84 -4.28 -8.25
CA ASP A 773 -12.73 -4.97 -8.90
C ASP A 773 -12.33 -4.16 -10.15
N GLY A 774 -11.64 -3.05 -9.90
CA GLY A 774 -11.21 -2.08 -10.93
C GLY A 774 -9.80 -2.27 -11.46
N GLY A 775 -8.95 -2.95 -10.70
CA GLY A 775 -7.51 -2.96 -10.92
C GLY A 775 -6.82 -1.63 -10.60
N HIS A 776 -5.50 -1.64 -10.78
CA HIS A 776 -4.62 -0.54 -10.43
C HIS A 776 -3.43 -0.47 -11.38
N GLY A 777 -3.19 0.72 -11.93
CA GLY A 777 -2.18 1.01 -12.96
C GLY A 777 -0.76 0.69 -12.51
N SER A 778 -0.26 1.39 -11.48
CA SER A 778 1.12 1.17 -10.98
C SER A 778 1.40 -0.21 -10.42
N PHE A 779 0.39 -0.89 -9.86
CA PHE A 779 0.51 -2.28 -9.39
C PHE A 779 0.48 -3.31 -10.52
N GLY A 780 0.15 -2.90 -11.75
CA GLY A 780 0.09 -3.78 -12.92
C GLY A 780 -0.97 -4.88 -12.80
N THR A 781 -1.98 -4.67 -11.96
CA THR A 781 -3.07 -5.64 -11.78
C THR A 781 -4.04 -5.55 -12.95
N LYS A 782 -4.81 -6.63 -13.15
CA LYS A 782 -5.74 -6.67 -14.26
C LYS A 782 -6.83 -5.60 -14.06
N LEU A 783 -6.97 -4.68 -15.01
CA LEU A 783 -8.03 -3.67 -15.00
C LEU A 783 -9.42 -4.30 -15.23
N GLY A 784 -10.43 -3.72 -14.59
CA GLY A 784 -11.82 -4.15 -14.66
C GLY A 784 -12.80 -3.03 -14.32
N ASP A 785 -14.08 -3.35 -14.36
CA ASP A 785 -15.19 -2.42 -14.18
C ASP A 785 -16.31 -3.00 -13.30
N TYR A 786 -15.97 -3.95 -12.41
CA TYR A 786 -16.95 -4.79 -11.69
C TYR A 786 -17.25 -4.29 -10.29
N VAL A 787 -18.52 -4.38 -9.89
CA VAL A 787 -19.00 -4.27 -8.52
C VAL A 787 -19.67 -5.60 -8.17
N ARG A 788 -19.14 -6.32 -7.19
CA ARG A 788 -19.59 -7.68 -6.86
C ARG A 788 -20.05 -7.75 -5.41
N ALA A 789 -21.24 -8.31 -5.19
CA ALA A 789 -21.77 -8.54 -3.86
C ALA A 789 -21.89 -10.04 -3.56
N TYR A 790 -21.47 -10.42 -2.36
CA TYR A 790 -21.54 -11.78 -1.83
C TYR A 790 -22.51 -11.83 -0.67
N ALA A 791 -23.25 -12.92 -0.55
CA ALA A 791 -24.13 -13.16 0.59
C ALA A 791 -24.25 -14.66 0.85
N LEU A 792 -24.72 -15.02 2.05
CA LEU A 792 -25.11 -16.40 2.31
C LEU A 792 -26.26 -16.81 1.38
N PRO A 793 -26.40 -18.10 1.02
CA PRO A 793 -27.51 -18.57 0.22
C PRO A 793 -28.83 -18.18 0.88
N GLY A 794 -29.71 -17.52 0.13
CA GLY A 794 -31.06 -17.27 0.64
C GLY A 794 -31.79 -18.60 0.81
N ASN A 795 -32.75 -18.67 1.74
CA ASN A 795 -33.86 -19.59 1.54
C ASN A 795 -34.53 -19.15 0.25
N VAL A 796 -34.26 -19.84 -0.85
CA VAL A 796 -35.03 -19.70 -2.08
C VAL A 796 -36.42 -20.21 -1.74
N ALA A 797 -37.28 -19.33 -1.24
CA ALA A 797 -38.71 -19.55 -1.38
C ALA A 797 -38.94 -19.54 -2.89
N SER A 798 -39.05 -20.74 -3.47
CA SER A 798 -39.47 -20.96 -4.84
C SER A 798 -40.65 -20.04 -5.14
N LYS A 799 -40.45 -19.05 -6.00
CA LYS A 799 -41.55 -18.37 -6.68
C LYS A 799 -41.76 -19.03 -8.02
#